data_AF-A0A1V5UN13-F1
#
_entry.id   AF-A0A1V5UN13-F1
#
_cell.length_a   1.000
_cell.length_b   1.000
_cell.length_c   1.000
_cell.angle_alpha   90.00
_cell.angle_beta   90.00
_cell.angle_gamma   90.00
#
_symmetry.space_group_name_H-M   'P 1'
#
loop_
_entity.id
_entity.type
_entity.pdbx_description
1 polymer ?
#
loop_
_entity_poly.entity_id
_entity_poly.type
_entity_poly.pdbx_seq_one_letter_code
_entity_poly.pdbx_strand_id
1 'polypeptide(L)'
;MMNCLKKTLKALFLCLYPGLLFADSGPDVSMIALNAAEKVERSAVPKSNGTETIRVDALRNEHELFQILIRAGKENIQNAGIRVSDLKDNRGNRISAGNIVLRTAHYIHCRKYISTPQWLPDALLPYTGPVPVSALQNQAFYGDLFIPKTAVPGMYEGTVTAEADGVKKVFPITVRVRAMTLGDTPSFQSSFDIWRGPGTVDQLIAPYPQIQSGSPEEKALYERVYEFFVARRLMPKELPVAPDSLEADKYFRDPRVVSFSIPYDPKEKGKFISACDILRKKGVLEKGFVYTIDEPGESKIQYCKDYYDALHASVKDVRFLLTVSRAIAQNIDGKVDIFCPILRDFDYPFYRGWMQKGKNVWWYTCIHPREPFPTYQIDSVGIGHRILSWLQAKYQVQGVLYWSVNIWRQHNNKGGIWYTRQVRDIWNDPSAFPNTNGDGYLIYPAKDPNDDPIPTIRLELIRQGNEDFDTFDLLKKAIRKASVSLKVEYSPEERVFEMVSRIAPEMTDFTKKTEELEALRLDLLDELEALENGPAALMSCSSPEGKLKRGTTLRFQLYTSPDNRVSIVPEVPFKRENHLTEFQFTPSPGPFSLRVNITAPDGKKTTLKREYFVREKDNQVYELFNWSDKIFQRRMRLDKITVWQVPGSPVHGFTFHADTDFPGVLFQGTNDTSLYRWVKVKLENPMNVPVNVIMKYHARNGKTQDGQGISLRPGERKTIVYPLNAEGRTRDEAFNMIQFWMWKKNEERKLIIESVELYSEHPGSE
;
A
#
# COMPACT_ATOMS: atom_id res chain seq x y z
N MET A 1 -51.63 -31.74 -58.56
CA MET A 1 -51.36 -30.40 -59.13
C MET A 1 -51.64 -29.33 -58.07
N MET A 2 -50.60 -28.59 -57.71
CA MET A 2 -50.58 -27.17 -57.33
C MET A 2 -51.86 -26.53 -56.72
N ASN A 3 -51.80 -26.09 -55.44
CA ASN A 3 -51.42 -24.71 -55.05
C ASN A 3 -51.95 -24.30 -53.65
N CYS A 4 -51.04 -23.72 -52.84
CA CYS A 4 -51.15 -22.52 -51.97
C CYS A 4 -52.32 -22.42 -50.94
N LEU A 5 -52.25 -21.87 -49.72
CA LEU A 5 -51.37 -20.99 -48.91
C LEU A 5 -52.15 -20.92 -47.55
N LYS A 6 -51.62 -20.94 -46.31
CA LYS A 6 -51.04 -19.81 -45.53
C LYS A 6 -51.17 -20.16 -44.02
N LYS A 7 -50.08 -19.89 -43.27
CA LYS A 7 -49.91 -19.53 -41.84
C LYS A 7 -51.16 -19.40 -40.94
N THR A 8 -51.10 -19.85 -39.67
CA THR A 8 -50.72 -19.06 -38.47
C THR A 8 -51.12 -19.77 -37.14
N LEU A 9 -50.15 -19.86 -36.22
CA LEU A 9 -50.17 -20.00 -34.74
C LEU A 9 -51.33 -20.65 -33.94
N LYS A 10 -50.85 -21.44 -32.96
CA LYS A 10 -51.32 -21.67 -31.57
C LYS A 10 -52.59 -22.50 -31.37
N ALA A 11 -52.41 -23.71 -30.85
CA ALA A 11 -52.72 -24.03 -29.45
C ALA A 11 -52.59 -25.53 -29.14
N LEU A 12 -51.95 -25.79 -27.99
CA LEU A 12 -52.23 -26.85 -27.02
C LEU A 12 -51.86 -28.32 -27.33
N PHE A 13 -50.93 -28.78 -26.46
CA PHE A 13 -51.02 -29.98 -25.61
C PHE A 13 -50.25 -31.26 -25.99
N LEU A 14 -49.56 -31.74 -24.96
CA LEU A 14 -48.97 -33.06 -24.72
C LEU A 14 -47.70 -33.45 -25.51
N CYS A 15 -46.56 -33.37 -24.81
CA CYS A 15 -45.74 -34.56 -24.58
C CYS A 15 -45.02 -34.42 -23.22
N LEU A 16 -45.50 -35.22 -22.26
CA LEU A 16 -44.85 -35.51 -20.99
C LEU A 16 -43.63 -36.40 -21.24
N TYR A 17 -42.45 -35.95 -20.80
CA TYR A 17 -41.33 -36.81 -20.44
C TYR A 17 -40.70 -36.23 -19.17
N PRO A 18 -40.89 -36.82 -17.98
CA PRO A 18 -40.00 -36.56 -16.87
C PRO A 18 -38.78 -37.46 -17.06
N GLY A 19 -37.76 -36.94 -17.73
CA GLY A 19 -36.41 -37.43 -17.51
C GLY A 19 -36.02 -37.03 -16.09
N LEU A 20 -36.07 -37.97 -15.15
CA LEU A 20 -35.38 -37.83 -13.87
C LEU A 20 -33.88 -37.70 -14.17
N LEU A 21 -33.41 -36.46 -14.28
CA LEU A 21 -32.03 -36.11 -14.02
C LEU A 21 -31.83 -36.34 -12.52
N PHE A 22 -31.22 -37.47 -12.18
CA PHE A 22 -30.56 -37.59 -10.87
C PHE A 22 -29.47 -36.52 -10.86
N ALA A 23 -29.76 -35.40 -10.20
CA ALA A 23 -28.73 -34.45 -9.80
C ALA A 23 -27.78 -35.20 -8.87
N ASP A 24 -26.51 -35.23 -9.28
CA ASP A 24 -25.41 -35.82 -8.53
C ASP A 24 -25.44 -35.28 -7.09
N SER A 25 -25.76 -36.14 -6.13
CA SER A 25 -25.96 -35.76 -4.73
C SER A 25 -24.62 -35.70 -3.98
N GLY A 26 -23.59 -35.15 -4.62
CA GLY A 26 -22.37 -34.76 -3.95
C GLY A 26 -22.62 -33.59 -3.02
N PRO A 27 -21.83 -33.41 -1.95
CA PRO A 27 -21.92 -32.21 -1.14
C PRO A 27 -21.65 -30.98 -2.02
N ASP A 28 -22.55 -29.99 -1.94
CA ASP A 28 -22.44 -28.71 -2.63
C ASP A 28 -21.24 -27.94 -2.06
N VAL A 29 -20.08 -28.06 -2.72
CA VAL A 29 -18.81 -27.46 -2.30
C VAL A 29 -18.19 -26.70 -3.47
N SER A 30 -17.74 -25.47 -3.21
CA SER A 30 -16.93 -24.71 -4.16
C SER A 30 -15.48 -24.62 -3.68
N MET A 31 -14.54 -24.86 -4.60
CA MET A 31 -13.10 -24.77 -4.35
C MET A 31 -12.47 -23.92 -5.44
N ILE A 32 -11.85 -22.81 -5.06
CA ILE A 32 -11.26 -21.84 -6.00
C ILE A 32 -9.85 -21.43 -5.54
N ALA A 33 -8.95 -21.26 -6.51
CA ALA A 33 -7.65 -20.66 -6.28
C ALA A 33 -7.73 -19.15 -6.59
N LEU A 34 -7.20 -18.32 -5.69
CA LEU A 34 -7.28 -16.86 -5.75
C LEU A 34 -5.90 -16.24 -5.49
N ASN A 35 -5.74 -14.97 -5.84
CA ASN A 35 -4.58 -14.21 -5.36
C ASN A 35 -4.68 -14.03 -3.83
N ALA A 36 -3.55 -14.08 -3.12
CA ALA A 36 -3.53 -13.98 -1.66
C ALA A 36 -4.00 -12.61 -1.13
N ALA A 37 -3.90 -11.54 -1.93
CA ALA A 37 -4.41 -10.22 -1.58
C ALA A 37 -5.94 -10.09 -1.74
N GLU A 38 -6.62 -11.08 -2.33
CA GLU A 38 -8.09 -11.12 -2.38
C GLU A 38 -8.67 -11.60 -1.04
N LYS A 39 -9.02 -10.63 -0.19
CA LYS A 39 -9.68 -10.89 1.09
C LYS A 39 -11.16 -11.18 0.88
N VAL A 40 -11.54 -12.45 0.91
CA VAL A 40 -12.94 -12.88 0.78
C VAL A 40 -13.59 -12.97 2.16
N GLU A 41 -14.66 -12.21 2.38
CA GLU A 41 -15.46 -12.24 3.61
C GLU A 41 -16.06 -13.64 3.85
N ARG A 42 -16.24 -14.04 5.12
CA ARG A 42 -16.63 -15.41 5.50
C ARG A 42 -17.95 -15.87 4.88
N SER A 43 -18.94 -15.01 4.71
CA SER A 43 -20.27 -15.37 4.20
C SER A 43 -20.48 -15.00 2.73
N ALA A 44 -19.59 -14.18 2.15
CA ALA A 44 -19.70 -13.69 0.79
C ALA A 44 -19.60 -14.83 -0.24
N VAL A 45 -20.40 -14.72 -1.30
CA VAL A 45 -20.17 -15.53 -2.51
C VAL A 45 -18.97 -14.95 -3.25
N PRO A 46 -17.93 -15.74 -3.57
CA PRO A 46 -16.79 -15.27 -4.35
C PRO A 46 -17.24 -14.63 -5.67
N LYS A 47 -16.66 -13.47 -6.00
CA LYS A 47 -17.03 -12.72 -7.22
C LYS A 47 -16.41 -13.28 -8.50
N SER A 48 -15.32 -14.03 -8.37
CA SER A 48 -14.60 -14.66 -9.48
C SER A 48 -14.68 -16.18 -9.36
N ASN A 49 -14.52 -16.88 -10.48
CA ASN A 49 -14.35 -18.34 -10.49
C ASN A 49 -12.92 -18.76 -10.12
N GLY A 50 -12.06 -17.81 -9.74
CA GLY A 50 -10.64 -18.03 -9.49
C GLY A 50 -9.83 -18.35 -10.74
N THR A 51 -8.66 -18.95 -10.53
CA THR A 51 -7.78 -19.47 -11.59
C THR A 51 -7.78 -20.99 -11.59
N GLU A 52 -7.67 -21.59 -12.78
CA GLU A 52 -7.45 -23.03 -12.95
C GLU A 52 -5.99 -23.44 -12.71
N THR A 53 -5.06 -22.48 -12.65
CA THR A 53 -3.64 -22.75 -12.40
C THR A 53 -3.04 -21.66 -11.52
N ILE A 54 -2.36 -22.06 -10.46
CA ILE A 54 -1.60 -21.16 -9.60
C ILE A 54 -0.28 -20.87 -10.31
N ARG A 55 -0.05 -19.62 -10.67
CA ARG A 55 1.17 -19.19 -11.36
C ARG A 55 2.00 -18.33 -10.43
N VAL A 56 3.24 -18.74 -10.21
CA VAL A 56 4.22 -18.00 -9.42
C VAL A 56 5.42 -17.71 -10.31
N ASP A 57 5.89 -16.47 -10.27
CA ASP A 57 7.11 -16.04 -10.94
C ASP A 57 7.96 -15.28 -9.92
N ALA A 58 9.11 -15.85 -9.55
CA ALA A 58 9.83 -15.42 -8.38
C ALA A 58 11.34 -15.43 -8.60
N LEU A 59 12.02 -14.53 -7.91
CA LEU A 59 13.46 -14.54 -7.74
C LEU A 59 13.85 -15.67 -6.78
N ARG A 60 15.13 -16.04 -6.82
CA ARG A 60 15.70 -16.86 -5.74
C ARG A 60 15.77 -16.03 -4.46
N ASN A 61 15.55 -16.64 -3.29
CA ASN A 61 15.48 -15.99 -1.98
C ASN A 61 14.26 -15.10 -1.73
N GLU A 62 13.18 -15.32 -2.47
CA GLU A 62 11.92 -14.59 -2.33
C GLU A 62 10.86 -15.55 -1.79
N HIS A 63 9.79 -15.02 -1.16
CA HIS A 63 8.57 -15.81 -1.03
C HIS A 63 7.37 -15.24 -1.76
N GLU A 64 6.50 -16.15 -2.20
CA GLU A 64 5.26 -15.83 -2.88
C GLU A 64 4.07 -16.55 -2.22
N LEU A 65 2.96 -15.82 -2.09
CA LEU A 65 1.74 -16.31 -1.46
C LEU A 65 0.72 -16.77 -2.51
N PHE A 66 0.03 -17.86 -2.21
CA PHE A 66 -1.19 -18.26 -2.93
C PHE A 66 -2.32 -18.58 -1.94
N GLN A 67 -3.57 -18.54 -2.42
CA GLN A 67 -4.77 -18.82 -1.62
C GLN A 67 -5.63 -19.88 -2.29
N ILE A 68 -6.13 -20.83 -1.49
CA ILE A 68 -7.25 -21.70 -1.83
C ILE A 68 -8.42 -21.34 -0.92
N LEU A 69 -9.58 -21.05 -1.50
CA LEU A 69 -10.83 -20.85 -0.77
C LEU A 69 -11.71 -22.08 -0.95
N ILE A 70 -12.15 -22.66 0.17
CA ILE A 70 -13.18 -23.71 0.19
C ILE A 70 -14.45 -23.10 0.77
N ARG A 71 -15.56 -23.23 0.03
CA ARG A 71 -16.87 -22.74 0.44
C ARG A 71 -17.85 -23.89 0.58
N ALA A 72 -18.49 -23.96 1.74
CA ALA A 72 -19.62 -24.84 1.98
C ALA A 72 -20.89 -24.29 1.30
N GLY A 73 -21.62 -25.17 0.63
CA GLY A 73 -22.97 -24.91 0.11
C GLY A 73 -23.99 -24.87 1.24
N LYS A 74 -25.16 -25.50 1.03
CA LYS A 74 -26.24 -25.48 2.04
C LYS A 74 -25.97 -26.35 3.28
N GLU A 75 -25.04 -27.30 3.17
CA GLU A 75 -24.67 -28.20 4.25
C GLU A 75 -23.30 -27.83 4.82
N ASN A 76 -23.05 -28.22 6.08
CA ASN A 76 -21.74 -28.05 6.71
C ASN A 76 -20.71 -29.01 6.08
N ILE A 77 -19.48 -28.55 5.90
CA ILE A 77 -18.31 -29.41 5.64
C ILE A 77 -17.69 -29.80 6.98
N GLN A 78 -17.43 -31.08 7.21
CA GLN A 78 -16.76 -31.56 8.42
C GLN A 78 -15.23 -31.47 8.30
N ASN A 79 -14.68 -31.81 7.13
CA ASN A 79 -13.25 -31.89 6.89
C ASN A 79 -12.86 -31.16 5.59
N ALA A 80 -12.58 -29.85 5.68
CA ALA A 80 -12.00 -29.06 4.60
C ALA A 80 -10.48 -28.90 4.80
N GLY A 81 -9.66 -29.21 3.79
CA GLY A 81 -8.21 -29.11 3.91
C GLY A 81 -7.50 -28.99 2.58
N ILE A 82 -6.19 -28.71 2.65
CA ILE A 82 -5.31 -28.63 1.49
C ILE A 82 -4.01 -29.40 1.72
N ARG A 83 -3.40 -29.86 0.63
CA ARG A 83 -2.07 -30.48 0.60
C ARG A 83 -1.30 -29.98 -0.61
N VAL A 84 0.02 -29.96 -0.51
CA VAL A 84 0.91 -29.54 -1.59
C VAL A 84 1.92 -30.62 -1.91
N SER A 85 2.23 -30.79 -3.19
CA SER A 85 3.30 -31.68 -3.64
C SER A 85 4.64 -30.93 -3.72
N ASP A 86 5.72 -31.69 -3.88
CA ASP A 86 6.99 -31.11 -4.30
C ASP A 86 6.85 -30.46 -5.68
N LEU A 87 7.60 -29.39 -5.92
CA LEU A 87 7.71 -28.77 -7.23
C LEU A 87 8.92 -29.36 -7.95
N LYS A 88 8.76 -29.78 -9.20
CA LYS A 88 9.80 -30.46 -9.99
C LYS A 88 9.96 -29.84 -11.36
N ASP A 89 11.18 -29.71 -11.85
CA ASP A 89 11.44 -29.39 -13.26
C ASP A 89 11.60 -30.67 -14.10
N ASN A 90 11.70 -30.51 -15.43
CA ASN A 90 11.89 -31.62 -16.36
C ASN A 90 13.32 -32.21 -16.37
N ARG A 91 14.25 -31.69 -15.56
CA ARG A 91 15.64 -32.14 -15.43
C ARG A 91 15.90 -32.86 -14.11
N GLY A 92 14.88 -33.03 -13.26
CA GLY A 92 14.98 -33.70 -11.96
C GLY A 92 15.36 -32.77 -10.80
N ASN A 93 15.43 -31.45 -11.02
CA ASN A 93 15.56 -30.49 -9.93
C ASN A 93 14.26 -30.41 -9.13
N ARG A 94 14.37 -30.17 -7.82
CA ARG A 94 13.25 -30.22 -6.88
C ARG A 94 13.29 -29.05 -5.91
N ILE A 95 12.15 -28.39 -5.74
CA ILE A 95 11.85 -27.56 -4.57
C ILE A 95 10.90 -28.38 -3.69
N SER A 96 11.37 -28.74 -2.50
CA SER A 96 10.56 -29.57 -1.61
C SER A 96 9.31 -28.83 -1.14
N ALA A 97 8.20 -29.56 -0.98
CA ALA A 97 6.99 -29.11 -0.31
C ALA A 97 7.24 -28.51 1.09
N GLY A 98 8.33 -28.88 1.77
CA GLY A 98 8.74 -28.27 3.03
C GLY A 98 9.13 -26.78 2.93
N ASN A 99 9.32 -26.24 1.73
CA ASN A 99 9.47 -24.80 1.49
C ASN A 99 8.12 -24.08 1.32
N ILE A 100 7.00 -24.79 1.47
CA ILE A 100 5.65 -24.23 1.37
C ILE A 100 5.01 -24.33 2.76
N VAL A 101 4.90 -23.20 3.45
CA VAL A 101 4.23 -23.13 4.75
C VAL A 101 2.74 -22.93 4.52
N LEU A 102 1.93 -23.91 4.95
CA LEU A 102 0.47 -23.85 4.87
C LEU A 102 -0.13 -23.22 6.12
N ARG A 103 -1.14 -22.35 5.93
CA ARG A 103 -1.84 -21.65 7.00
C ARG A 103 -3.36 -21.66 6.80
N THR A 104 -4.10 -21.75 7.89
CA THR A 104 -5.57 -21.61 7.93
C THR A 104 -5.92 -20.20 8.36
N ALA A 105 -6.77 -19.51 7.58
CA ALA A 105 -7.23 -18.19 7.95
C ALA A 105 -8.21 -18.25 9.14
N HIS A 106 -7.94 -17.48 10.18
CA HIS A 106 -8.92 -17.11 11.19
C HIS A 106 -9.62 -15.82 10.77
N TYR A 107 -10.95 -15.83 10.82
CA TYR A 107 -11.79 -14.70 10.45
C TYR A 107 -12.11 -13.82 11.66
N ILE A 108 -11.82 -12.54 11.56
CA ILE A 108 -12.06 -11.54 12.60
C ILE A 108 -13.33 -10.75 12.28
N HIS A 109 -14.20 -10.59 13.26
CA HIS A 109 -15.45 -9.84 13.11
C HIS A 109 -15.21 -8.33 13.29
N CYS A 110 -15.08 -7.62 12.18
CA CYS A 110 -15.08 -6.15 12.17
C CYS A 110 -16.51 -5.63 12.31
N ARG A 111 -16.92 -5.30 13.54
CA ARG A 111 -18.29 -4.83 13.85
C ARG A 111 -18.43 -3.31 13.86
N LYS A 112 -17.38 -2.63 14.29
CA LYS A 112 -17.34 -1.17 14.49
C LYS A 112 -16.41 -0.54 13.47
N TYR A 113 -16.61 0.75 13.20
CA TYR A 113 -15.74 1.57 12.34
C TYR A 113 -15.65 1.15 10.87
N ILE A 114 -16.49 0.20 10.47
CA ILE A 114 -16.78 -0.21 9.11
C ILE A 114 -18.27 0.04 8.83
N SER A 115 -18.62 0.31 7.57
CA SER A 115 -20.01 0.64 7.17
C SER A 115 -20.98 -0.53 7.29
N THR A 116 -20.49 -1.75 7.14
CA THR A 116 -21.26 -2.99 7.29
C THR A 116 -20.41 -3.99 8.05
N PRO A 117 -20.92 -4.61 9.13
CA PRO A 117 -20.17 -5.64 9.86
C PRO A 117 -19.74 -6.78 8.94
N GLN A 118 -18.48 -7.17 9.03
CA GLN A 118 -17.88 -8.20 8.16
C GLN A 118 -16.96 -9.13 8.94
N TRP A 119 -16.93 -10.40 8.54
CA TRP A 119 -15.92 -11.36 8.99
C TRP A 119 -14.81 -11.45 7.95
N LEU A 120 -13.67 -10.84 8.23
CA LEU A 120 -12.54 -10.76 7.30
C LEU A 120 -11.41 -11.69 7.73
N PRO A 121 -10.73 -12.38 6.79
CA PRO A 121 -9.54 -13.16 7.14
C PRO A 121 -8.42 -12.20 7.59
N ASP A 122 -7.79 -12.52 8.73
CA ASP A 122 -6.61 -11.77 9.19
C ASP A 122 -5.54 -12.68 9.78
N ALA A 123 -5.78 -13.38 10.89
CA ALA A 123 -4.77 -14.24 11.49
C ALA A 123 -4.53 -15.50 10.64
N LEU A 124 -3.27 -15.83 10.37
CA LEU A 124 -2.88 -17.00 9.59
C LEU A 124 -2.35 -18.09 10.53
N LEU A 125 -3.26 -18.91 11.05
CA LEU A 125 -2.94 -20.00 11.97
C LEU A 125 -2.11 -21.08 11.27
N PRO A 126 -1.16 -21.74 11.94
CA PRO A 126 -0.49 -22.92 11.38
C PRO A 126 -1.50 -23.98 10.91
N TYR A 127 -1.33 -24.50 9.70
CA TYR A 127 -2.20 -25.57 9.19
C TYR A 127 -1.81 -26.91 9.82
N THR A 128 -2.65 -27.44 10.70
CA THR A 128 -2.43 -28.71 11.41
C THR A 128 -3.29 -29.86 10.87
N GLY A 129 -4.18 -29.59 9.93
CA GLY A 129 -5.07 -30.58 9.32
C GLY A 129 -6.40 -29.98 8.84
N PRO A 130 -7.32 -30.83 8.33
CA PRO A 130 -8.64 -30.40 7.91
C PRO A 130 -9.45 -29.73 9.02
N VAL A 131 -10.30 -28.78 8.67
CA VAL A 131 -11.16 -28.01 9.59
C VAL A 131 -12.62 -28.03 9.14
N PRO A 132 -13.59 -27.89 10.06
CA PRO A 132 -14.99 -27.77 9.68
C PRO A 132 -15.30 -26.40 9.07
N VAL A 133 -16.26 -26.34 8.15
CA VAL A 133 -16.77 -25.11 7.52
C VAL A 133 -18.29 -25.13 7.59
N SER A 134 -18.89 -24.13 8.25
CA SER A 134 -20.35 -24.08 8.35
C SER A 134 -21.00 -23.76 6.99
N ALA A 135 -22.24 -24.20 6.81
CA ALA A 135 -23.05 -23.93 5.63
C ALA A 135 -23.00 -22.46 5.22
N LEU A 136 -22.88 -22.22 3.92
CA LEU A 136 -22.83 -20.91 3.28
C LEU A 136 -21.62 -20.05 3.70
N GLN A 137 -20.58 -20.66 4.25
CA GLN A 137 -19.36 -19.97 4.66
C GLN A 137 -18.13 -20.42 3.89
N ASN A 138 -17.15 -19.52 3.86
CA ASN A 138 -15.84 -19.69 3.27
C ASN A 138 -14.81 -20.02 4.36
N GLN A 139 -13.83 -20.83 3.99
CA GLN A 139 -12.58 -21.03 4.72
C GLN A 139 -11.42 -20.83 3.75
N ALA A 140 -10.60 -19.82 4.01
CA ALA A 140 -9.37 -19.58 3.26
C ALA A 140 -8.20 -20.38 3.85
N PHE A 141 -7.40 -20.94 2.95
CA PHE A 141 -6.10 -21.55 3.23
C PHE A 141 -5.04 -20.83 2.40
N TYR A 142 -3.93 -20.50 3.02
CA TYR A 142 -2.82 -19.81 2.38
C TYR A 142 -1.60 -20.71 2.30
N GLY A 143 -0.85 -20.62 1.21
CA GLY A 143 0.47 -21.22 1.08
C GLY A 143 1.52 -20.13 0.85
N ASP A 144 2.59 -20.20 1.61
CA ASP A 144 3.75 -19.31 1.53
C ASP A 144 4.95 -20.09 1.00
N LEU A 145 5.24 -19.92 -0.28
CA LEU A 145 6.29 -20.62 -1.01
C LEU A 145 7.59 -19.81 -0.95
N PHE A 146 8.57 -20.31 -0.21
CA PHE A 146 9.94 -19.79 -0.27
C PHE A 146 10.72 -20.42 -1.41
N ILE A 147 11.40 -19.61 -2.23
CA ILE A 147 12.31 -20.09 -3.27
C ILE A 147 13.74 -20.10 -2.71
N PRO A 148 14.37 -21.28 -2.51
CA PRO A 148 15.73 -21.35 -2.00
C PRO A 148 16.73 -20.57 -2.87
N LYS A 149 17.72 -19.92 -2.26
CA LYS A 149 18.84 -19.26 -2.97
C LYS A 149 19.54 -20.17 -3.99
N THR A 150 19.59 -21.46 -3.67
CA THR A 150 20.27 -22.50 -4.45
C THR A 150 19.38 -23.14 -5.51
N ALA A 151 18.10 -22.76 -5.60
CA ALA A 151 17.19 -23.30 -6.61
C ALA A 151 17.73 -23.03 -8.02
N VAL A 152 17.70 -24.05 -8.88
CA VAL A 152 18.14 -23.91 -10.27
C VAL A 152 17.08 -23.11 -11.03
N PRO A 153 17.44 -22.06 -11.79
CA PRO A 153 16.48 -21.33 -12.60
C PRO A 153 15.76 -22.23 -13.61
N GLY A 154 14.46 -22.01 -13.79
CA GLY A 154 13.63 -22.82 -14.67
C GLY A 154 12.17 -22.87 -14.25
N MET A 155 11.40 -23.67 -14.99
CA MET A 155 9.99 -23.95 -14.70
C MET A 155 9.87 -25.19 -13.83
N TYR A 156 9.20 -25.04 -12.69
CA TYR A 156 8.83 -26.14 -11.82
C TYR A 156 7.32 -26.32 -11.81
N GLU A 157 6.88 -27.56 -11.74
CA GLU A 157 5.47 -27.93 -11.70
C GLU A 157 5.17 -28.79 -10.47
N GLY A 158 3.98 -28.60 -9.91
CA GLY A 158 3.44 -29.40 -8.84
C GLY A 158 1.93 -29.22 -8.74
N THR A 159 1.37 -29.53 -7.57
CA THR A 159 -0.08 -29.52 -7.35
C THR A 159 -0.43 -29.05 -5.94
N VAL A 160 -1.51 -28.30 -5.84
CA VAL A 160 -2.23 -28.04 -4.59
C VAL A 160 -3.54 -28.83 -4.65
N THR A 161 -3.73 -29.78 -3.75
CA THR A 161 -4.96 -30.57 -3.66
C THR A 161 -5.82 -30.02 -2.55
N ALA A 162 -7.04 -29.57 -2.90
CA ALA A 162 -8.08 -29.22 -1.96
C ALA A 162 -9.04 -30.40 -1.79
N GLU A 163 -9.46 -30.66 -0.55
CA GLU A 163 -10.38 -31.74 -0.21
C GLU A 163 -11.43 -31.27 0.80
N ALA A 164 -12.69 -31.64 0.58
CA ALA A 164 -13.80 -31.37 1.47
C ALA A 164 -14.73 -32.59 1.51
N ASP A 165 -14.79 -33.30 2.63
CA ASP A 165 -15.64 -34.49 2.84
C ASP A 165 -15.60 -35.49 1.67
N GLY A 166 -14.39 -35.76 1.16
CA GLY A 166 -14.14 -36.70 0.06
C GLY A 166 -14.22 -36.10 -1.35
N VAL A 167 -14.79 -34.90 -1.52
CA VAL A 167 -14.70 -34.15 -2.79
C VAL A 167 -13.30 -33.59 -2.91
N LYS A 168 -12.65 -33.84 -4.05
CA LYS A 168 -11.27 -33.41 -4.31
C LYS A 168 -11.19 -32.52 -5.54
N LYS A 169 -10.45 -31.43 -5.44
CA LYS A 169 -10.03 -30.60 -6.59
C LYS A 169 -8.51 -30.42 -6.57
N VAL A 170 -7.88 -30.63 -7.72
CA VAL A 170 -6.43 -30.48 -7.89
C VAL A 170 -6.17 -29.23 -8.70
N PHE A 171 -5.41 -28.30 -8.13
CA PHE A 171 -4.93 -27.10 -8.81
C PHE A 171 -3.46 -27.33 -9.20
N PRO A 172 -3.13 -27.32 -10.49
CA PRO A 172 -1.74 -27.22 -10.93
C PRO A 172 -1.11 -25.94 -10.38
N ILE A 173 0.12 -26.06 -9.89
CA ILE A 173 0.98 -24.92 -9.55
C ILE A 173 2.21 -24.94 -10.47
N THR A 174 2.45 -23.83 -11.14
CA THR A 174 3.61 -23.61 -12.02
C THR A 174 4.43 -22.47 -11.44
N VAL A 175 5.73 -22.72 -11.23
CA VAL A 175 6.66 -21.78 -10.61
C VAL A 175 7.81 -21.52 -11.57
N ARG A 176 7.93 -20.29 -12.06
CA ARG A 176 9.13 -19.82 -12.78
C ARG A 176 10.12 -19.27 -11.77
N VAL A 177 11.24 -19.96 -11.60
CA VAL A 177 12.38 -19.46 -10.84
C VAL A 177 13.26 -18.66 -11.79
N ARG A 178 13.31 -17.34 -11.60
CA ARG A 178 14.18 -16.43 -12.37
C ARG A 178 15.64 -16.64 -12.01
N ALA A 179 16.54 -16.27 -12.93
CA ALA A 179 17.97 -16.39 -12.72
C ALA A 179 18.50 -15.44 -11.63
N MET A 180 17.86 -14.28 -11.43
CA MET A 180 18.27 -13.29 -10.45
C MET A 180 17.97 -13.75 -9.01
N THR A 181 18.69 -13.18 -8.04
CA THR A 181 18.54 -13.51 -6.61
C THR A 181 18.30 -12.25 -5.82
N LEU A 182 17.28 -12.27 -4.97
CA LEU A 182 17.04 -11.23 -4.00
C LEU A 182 18.12 -11.29 -2.91
N GLY A 183 18.81 -10.17 -2.67
CA GLY A 183 19.84 -10.11 -1.62
C GLY A 183 19.26 -10.33 -0.22
N ASP A 184 20.10 -10.56 0.79
CA ASP A 184 19.65 -10.65 2.18
C ASP A 184 19.40 -9.29 2.82
N THR A 185 20.12 -8.27 2.36
CA THR A 185 20.03 -6.92 2.89
C THR A 185 18.81 -6.18 2.31
N PRO A 186 17.85 -5.75 3.14
CA PRO A 186 16.79 -4.86 2.70
C PRO A 186 17.35 -3.54 2.18
N SER A 187 16.74 -2.99 1.12
CA SER A 187 17.20 -1.77 0.45
C SER A 187 16.62 -0.49 1.07
N PHE A 188 15.83 -0.62 2.14
CA PHE A 188 15.25 0.49 2.90
C PHE A 188 15.33 0.22 4.40
N GLN A 189 15.24 1.29 5.20
CA GLN A 189 15.25 1.19 6.67
C GLN A 189 13.84 1.15 7.24
N SER A 190 13.67 0.60 8.43
CA SER A 190 12.37 0.62 9.09
C SER A 190 12.46 0.70 10.62
N SER A 191 11.33 1.04 11.24
CA SER A 191 11.15 1.08 12.69
C SER A 191 9.74 0.61 13.04
N PHE A 192 9.58 -0.70 13.24
CA PHE A 192 8.33 -1.31 13.68
C PHE A 192 8.40 -1.55 15.20
N ASP A 193 7.60 -0.84 15.98
CA ASP A 193 7.76 -0.89 17.43
C ASP A 193 7.18 -2.16 18.05
N ILE A 194 7.93 -2.80 18.95
CA ILE A 194 7.48 -3.93 19.76
C ILE A 194 7.38 -3.43 21.20
N TRP A 195 6.16 -3.23 21.67
CA TRP A 195 5.90 -2.64 22.98
C TRP A 195 6.15 -3.66 24.10
N ARG A 196 7.07 -3.34 25.00
CA ARG A 196 7.45 -4.14 26.18
C ARG A 196 7.95 -3.24 27.33
N GLY A 197 8.17 -3.84 28.51
CA GLY A 197 8.91 -3.24 29.60
C GLY A 197 8.12 -2.28 30.51
N PRO A 198 8.74 -1.78 31.60
CA PRO A 198 8.05 -1.14 32.72
C PRO A 198 7.60 0.30 32.46
N GLY A 199 8.16 0.97 31.45
CA GLY A 199 7.80 2.35 31.07
C GLY A 199 6.47 2.46 30.32
N THR A 200 5.93 1.33 29.88
CA THR A 200 4.56 1.20 29.34
C THR A 200 3.84 0.09 30.09
N VAL A 201 2.53 -0.08 29.89
CA VAL A 201 1.89 -1.32 30.33
C VAL A 201 2.33 -2.41 29.35
N ASP A 202 3.21 -3.31 29.81
CA ASP A 202 3.88 -4.31 28.97
C ASP A 202 2.90 -5.11 28.11
N GLN A 203 3.01 -4.99 26.79
CA GLN A 203 2.13 -5.66 25.85
C GLN A 203 2.62 -7.06 25.49
N LEU A 204 3.94 -7.27 25.42
CA LEU A 204 4.56 -8.51 24.94
C LEU A 204 4.26 -9.71 25.83
N ILE A 205 4.37 -9.55 27.15
CA ILE A 205 4.08 -10.65 28.10
C ILE A 205 2.61 -10.72 28.50
N ALA A 206 1.76 -9.81 28.00
CA ALA A 206 0.35 -9.74 28.41
C ALA A 206 -0.42 -11.07 28.27
N PRO A 207 -0.25 -11.86 27.19
CA PRO A 207 -0.92 -13.15 27.03
C PRO A 207 -0.30 -14.28 27.86
N TYR A 208 0.85 -14.06 28.49
CA TYR A 208 1.69 -15.07 29.11
C TYR A 208 1.91 -14.78 30.60
N PRO A 209 0.90 -15.05 31.47
CA PRO A 209 0.97 -14.71 32.90
C PRO A 209 2.12 -15.42 33.65
N GLN A 210 2.69 -16.47 33.07
CA GLN A 210 3.84 -17.18 33.61
C GLN A 210 5.18 -16.46 33.38
N ILE A 211 5.27 -15.52 32.44
CA ILE A 211 6.49 -14.78 32.12
C ILE A 211 6.53 -13.50 32.96
N GLN A 212 7.63 -13.30 33.67
CA GLN A 212 7.83 -12.09 34.49
C GLN A 212 8.57 -11.00 33.70
N SER A 213 8.26 -9.74 33.98
CA SER A 213 8.97 -8.63 33.36
C SER A 213 10.45 -8.62 33.78
N GLY A 214 11.36 -8.41 32.82
CA GLY A 214 12.81 -8.47 32.98
C GLY A 214 13.40 -9.89 33.02
N SER A 215 12.57 -10.93 32.88
CA SER A 215 13.02 -12.32 32.94
C SER A 215 13.79 -12.76 31.66
N PRO A 216 14.65 -13.80 31.75
CA PRO A 216 15.24 -14.43 30.57
C PRO A 216 14.19 -14.91 29.55
N GLU A 217 13.02 -15.35 30.02
CA GLU A 217 11.90 -15.79 29.19
C GLU A 217 11.29 -14.63 28.39
N GLU A 218 11.10 -13.44 28.98
CA GLU A 218 10.68 -12.25 28.24
C GLU A 218 11.73 -11.87 27.19
N LYS A 219 13.02 -11.91 27.55
CA LYS A 219 14.11 -11.59 26.61
C LYS A 219 14.11 -12.55 25.42
N ALA A 220 13.94 -13.86 25.66
CA ALA A 220 13.84 -14.87 24.62
C ALA A 220 12.60 -14.67 23.73
N LEU A 221 11.45 -14.34 24.33
CA LEU A 221 10.23 -14.00 23.60
C LEU A 221 10.42 -12.76 22.71
N TYR A 222 11.05 -11.70 23.23
CA TYR A 222 11.34 -10.50 22.43
C TYR A 222 12.29 -10.81 21.28
N GLU A 223 13.37 -11.56 21.52
CA GLU A 223 14.31 -11.95 20.47
C GLU A 223 13.62 -12.76 19.36
N ARG A 224 12.70 -13.66 19.72
CA ARG A 224 11.90 -14.41 18.74
C ARG A 224 11.00 -13.52 17.90
N VAL A 225 10.27 -12.59 18.53
CA VAL A 225 9.45 -11.62 17.79
C VAL A 225 10.33 -10.71 16.93
N TYR A 226 11.50 -10.30 17.42
CA TYR A 226 12.47 -9.50 16.65
C TYR A 226 12.91 -10.23 15.38
N GLU A 227 13.39 -11.47 15.51
CA GLU A 227 13.80 -12.30 14.36
C GLU A 227 12.64 -12.58 13.40
N PHE A 228 11.42 -12.71 13.92
CA PHE A 228 10.22 -12.89 13.11
C PHE A 228 9.96 -11.70 12.17
N PHE A 229 10.25 -10.46 12.59
CA PHE A 229 10.16 -9.29 11.71
C PHE A 229 11.38 -9.15 10.79
N VAL A 230 12.59 -9.42 11.30
CA VAL A 230 13.83 -9.40 10.49
C VAL A 230 13.75 -10.37 9.30
N ALA A 231 13.20 -11.57 9.51
CA ALA A 231 12.94 -12.55 8.45
C ALA A 231 11.96 -12.04 7.37
N ARG A 232 11.19 -10.99 7.66
CA ARG A 232 10.24 -10.34 6.73
C ARG A 232 10.76 -9.01 6.21
N ARG A 233 12.07 -8.77 6.34
CA ARG A 233 12.76 -7.56 5.86
C ARG A 233 12.24 -6.29 6.54
N LEU A 234 11.76 -6.42 7.78
CA LEU A 234 11.26 -5.32 8.61
C LEU A 234 12.06 -5.24 9.89
N MET A 235 12.62 -4.06 10.17
CA MET A 235 13.44 -3.82 11.34
C MET A 235 12.58 -3.34 12.50
N PRO A 236 12.60 -4.06 13.63
CA PRO A 236 12.06 -3.51 14.86
C PRO A 236 12.86 -2.28 15.30
N LYS A 237 12.19 -1.38 16.04
CA LYS A 237 12.79 -0.13 16.51
C LYS A 237 14.02 -0.36 17.40
N GLU A 238 13.97 -1.34 18.30
CA GLU A 238 15.03 -1.61 19.27
C GLU A 238 15.68 -2.96 19.00
N LEU A 239 16.98 -3.08 19.29
CA LEU A 239 17.64 -4.38 19.32
C LEU A 239 17.19 -5.18 20.55
N PRO A 240 17.28 -6.53 20.53
CA PRO A 240 17.00 -7.35 21.71
C PRO A 240 17.97 -7.11 22.89
N VAL A 241 19.09 -6.43 22.64
CA VAL A 241 20.14 -6.07 23.60
C VAL A 241 20.54 -4.61 23.41
N ALA A 242 21.27 -4.03 24.37
CA ALA A 242 21.77 -2.66 24.24
C ALA A 242 22.73 -2.56 23.03
N PRO A 243 22.62 -1.54 22.16
CA PRO A 243 23.46 -1.44 20.95
C PRO A 243 24.97 -1.38 21.21
N ASP A 244 25.40 -0.94 22.38
CA ASP A 244 26.80 -0.86 22.80
C ASP A 244 27.33 -2.11 23.50
N SER A 245 26.49 -3.14 23.68
CA SER A 245 26.89 -4.40 24.32
C SER A 245 27.64 -5.34 23.36
N LEU A 246 28.40 -6.29 23.91
CA LEU A 246 29.10 -7.30 23.10
C LEU A 246 28.13 -8.24 22.38
N GLU A 247 26.98 -8.53 22.98
CA GLU A 247 25.93 -9.35 22.40
C GLU A 247 25.31 -8.73 21.15
N ALA A 248 25.41 -7.41 20.98
CA ALA A 248 24.90 -6.71 19.80
C ALA A 248 25.62 -7.12 18.50
N ASP A 249 26.85 -7.66 18.60
CA ASP A 249 27.69 -8.03 17.45
C ASP A 249 27.07 -9.10 16.55
N LYS A 250 26.20 -9.96 17.08
CA LYS A 250 25.47 -10.93 16.23
C LYS A 250 24.48 -10.24 15.29
N TYR A 251 23.82 -9.16 15.74
CA TYR A 251 22.89 -8.39 14.92
C TYR A 251 23.64 -7.52 13.91
N PHE A 252 24.77 -6.93 14.28
CA PHE A 252 25.57 -6.11 13.36
C PHE A 252 26.16 -6.89 12.19
N ARG A 253 26.50 -8.17 12.41
CA ARG A 253 26.99 -9.09 11.37
C ARG A 253 25.87 -9.66 10.50
N ASP A 254 24.62 -9.57 10.93
CA ASP A 254 23.49 -10.02 10.12
C ASP A 254 23.21 -8.99 9.01
N PRO A 255 23.38 -9.35 7.72
CA PRO A 255 23.13 -8.43 6.61
C PRO A 255 21.68 -7.97 6.52
N ARG A 256 20.73 -8.67 7.16
CA ARG A 256 19.32 -8.31 7.23
C ARG A 256 19.08 -7.10 8.14
N VAL A 257 19.95 -6.87 9.13
CA VAL A 257 19.80 -5.78 10.10
C VAL A 257 20.37 -4.48 9.55
N VAL A 258 19.48 -3.57 9.14
CA VAL A 258 19.80 -2.32 8.42
C VAL A 258 19.44 -1.04 9.17
N SER A 259 18.68 -1.15 10.25
CA SER A 259 18.36 -0.02 11.13
C SER A 259 18.08 -0.46 12.56
N PHE A 260 18.38 0.41 13.52
CA PHE A 260 18.01 0.28 14.93
C PHE A 260 18.06 1.66 15.61
N SER A 261 17.32 1.82 16.71
CA SER A 261 17.37 3.05 17.51
C SER A 261 18.53 3.03 18.51
N ILE A 262 19.10 4.21 18.75
CA ILE A 262 20.12 4.46 19.77
C ILE A 262 19.46 5.31 20.87
N PRO A 263 19.35 4.80 22.10
CA PRO A 263 18.80 5.58 23.22
C PRO A 263 19.66 6.82 23.50
N TYR A 264 19.02 7.98 23.64
CA TYR A 264 19.68 9.22 24.04
C TYR A 264 18.94 9.87 25.20
N ASP A 265 19.65 10.05 26.32
CA ASP A 265 19.22 10.90 27.43
C ASP A 265 20.15 12.12 27.49
N PRO A 266 19.65 13.36 27.28
CA PRO A 266 20.43 14.58 27.44
C PRO A 266 21.08 14.75 28.82
N LYS A 267 20.61 14.04 29.86
CA LYS A 267 21.20 14.03 31.21
C LYS A 267 22.38 13.08 31.35
N GLU A 268 22.48 12.06 30.49
CA GLU A 268 23.51 11.02 30.53
C GLU A 268 24.37 10.99 29.24
N LYS A 269 24.72 12.15 28.71
CA LYS A 269 25.44 12.30 27.42
C LYS A 269 26.70 11.44 27.30
N GLY A 270 27.43 11.23 28.40
CA GLY A 270 28.65 10.43 28.40
C GLY A 270 28.41 8.97 27.97
N LYS A 271 27.30 8.36 28.40
CA LYS A 271 26.93 6.99 27.99
C LYS A 271 26.62 6.94 26.49
N PHE A 272 25.85 7.91 26.01
CA PHE A 272 25.50 8.02 24.60
C PHE A 272 26.74 8.21 23.70
N ILE A 273 27.67 9.11 24.07
CA ILE A 273 28.92 9.32 23.33
C ILE A 273 29.72 8.01 23.25
N SER A 274 29.89 7.32 24.39
CA SER A 274 30.59 6.04 24.43
C SER A 274 29.93 4.98 23.54
N ALA A 275 28.60 4.87 23.58
CA ALA A 275 27.85 3.96 22.72
C ALA A 275 28.07 4.27 21.23
N CYS A 276 27.95 5.54 20.82
CA CYS A 276 28.20 5.95 19.45
C CYS A 276 29.64 5.71 19.00
N ASP A 277 30.64 5.89 19.88
CA ASP A 277 32.04 5.58 19.57
C ASP A 277 32.29 4.09 19.33
N ILE A 278 31.63 3.22 20.12
CA ILE A 278 31.66 1.76 19.91
C ILE A 278 31.02 1.42 18.55
N LEU A 279 29.83 1.95 18.26
CA LEU A 279 29.13 1.72 17.00
C LEU A 279 29.93 2.22 15.78
N ARG A 280 30.60 3.38 15.91
CA ARG A 280 31.45 3.94 14.86
C ARG A 280 32.68 3.07 14.60
N LYS A 281 33.35 2.59 15.65
CA LYS A 281 34.48 1.65 15.52
C LYS A 281 34.07 0.33 14.84
N LYS A 282 32.81 -0.09 15.03
CA LYS A 282 32.22 -1.26 14.38
C LYS A 282 31.70 -1.00 12.96
N GLY A 283 31.65 0.27 12.53
CA GLY A 283 31.15 0.65 11.20
C GLY A 283 29.65 0.42 11.01
N VAL A 284 28.85 0.63 12.07
CA VAL A 284 27.39 0.44 12.04
C VAL A 284 26.60 1.64 12.57
N LEU A 285 27.27 2.75 12.90
CA LEU A 285 26.60 3.95 13.42
C LEU A 285 25.59 4.53 12.42
N GLU A 286 25.86 4.42 11.13
CA GLU A 286 25.00 4.87 10.02
C GLU A 286 23.69 4.07 9.90
N LYS A 287 23.62 2.87 10.48
CA LYS A 287 22.37 2.11 10.64
C LYS A 287 21.54 2.65 11.82
N GLY A 288 22.20 3.24 12.81
CA GLY A 288 21.58 3.81 14.00
C GLY A 288 20.81 5.10 13.75
N PHE A 289 19.78 5.36 14.54
CA PHE A 289 19.09 6.65 14.61
C PHE A 289 18.59 6.95 16.02
N VAL A 290 18.44 8.22 16.37
CA VAL A 290 17.83 8.67 17.63
C VAL A 290 16.38 9.06 17.35
N TYR A 291 15.45 8.54 18.14
CA TYR A 291 14.02 8.86 18.06
C TYR A 291 13.40 8.96 19.46
N THR A 292 13.30 10.18 19.99
CA THR A 292 12.78 10.42 21.36
C THR A 292 11.60 11.38 21.43
N ILE A 293 11.29 12.10 20.35
CA ILE A 293 10.21 13.09 20.30
C ILE A 293 9.21 12.61 19.25
N ASP A 294 7.99 12.35 19.68
CA ASP A 294 6.90 11.89 18.82
C ASP A 294 5.90 13.02 18.57
N GLU A 295 5.54 13.21 17.29
CA GLU A 295 4.55 14.16 16.77
C GLU A 295 4.54 15.53 17.48
N PRO A 296 5.67 16.25 17.59
CA PRO A 296 5.71 17.53 18.28
C PRO A 296 4.77 18.55 17.62
N GLY A 297 3.96 19.22 18.43
CA GLY A 297 3.18 20.37 17.99
C GLY A 297 4.05 21.60 17.70
N GLU A 298 3.48 22.62 17.06
CA GLU A 298 4.22 23.83 16.65
C GLU A 298 4.90 24.56 17.83
N SER A 299 4.31 24.51 19.02
CA SER A 299 4.91 25.07 20.25
C SER A 299 6.22 24.40 20.68
N LYS A 300 6.55 23.23 20.12
CA LYS A 300 7.78 22.47 20.39
C LYS A 300 8.84 22.63 19.31
N ILE A 301 8.64 23.48 18.29
CA ILE A 301 9.63 23.71 17.22
C ILE A 301 10.99 24.10 17.81
N GLN A 302 11.04 25.13 18.66
CA GLN A 302 12.31 25.58 19.26
C GLN A 302 12.96 24.47 20.09
N TYR A 303 12.16 23.73 20.87
CA TYR A 303 12.66 22.58 21.63
C TYR A 303 13.28 21.52 20.72
N CYS A 304 12.69 21.22 19.56
CA CYS A 304 13.26 20.26 18.61
C CYS A 304 14.58 20.78 18.01
N LYS A 305 14.67 22.09 17.71
CA LYS A 305 15.91 22.73 17.25
C LYS A 305 17.02 22.64 18.30
N ASP A 306 16.71 22.98 19.55
CA ASP A 306 17.67 22.93 20.67
C ASP A 306 18.09 21.49 20.97
N TYR A 307 17.16 20.54 20.88
CA TYR A 307 17.43 19.11 21.03
C TYR A 307 18.39 18.61 19.94
N TYR A 308 18.14 18.95 18.67
CA TYR A 308 19.03 18.64 17.56
C TYR A 308 20.43 19.24 17.79
N ASP A 309 20.52 20.53 18.12
CA ASP A 309 21.81 21.18 18.36
C ASP A 309 22.57 20.51 19.52
N ALA A 310 21.89 20.17 20.61
CA ALA A 310 22.49 19.47 21.75
C ALA A 310 22.95 18.05 21.41
N LEU A 311 22.17 17.33 20.59
CA LEU A 311 22.52 16.00 20.10
C LEU A 311 23.77 16.04 19.22
N HIS A 312 23.80 16.91 18.21
CA HIS A 312 24.93 17.02 17.27
C HIS A 312 26.16 17.71 17.88
N ALA A 313 26.00 18.51 18.93
CA ALA A 313 27.12 18.96 19.75
C ALA A 313 27.79 17.80 20.50
N SER A 314 27.04 16.75 20.83
CA SER A 314 27.55 15.56 21.51
C SER A 314 28.15 14.56 20.52
N VAL A 315 27.42 14.23 19.44
CA VAL A 315 27.83 13.29 18.40
C VAL A 315 27.36 13.82 17.04
N LYS A 316 28.29 14.30 16.21
CA LYS A 316 27.95 15.03 14.98
C LYS A 316 27.29 14.19 13.89
N ASP A 317 27.66 12.93 13.78
CA ASP A 317 27.32 12.00 12.69
C ASP A 317 26.19 11.02 13.06
N VAL A 318 25.59 11.14 14.24
CA VAL A 318 24.37 10.40 14.58
C VAL A 318 23.18 11.02 13.86
N ARG A 319 22.17 10.21 13.52
CA ARG A 319 20.99 10.67 12.78
C ARG A 319 19.81 10.89 13.70
N PHE A 320 19.17 12.06 13.62
CA PHE A 320 17.94 12.36 14.32
C PHE A 320 16.71 12.11 13.45
N LEU A 321 15.85 11.17 13.88
CA LEU A 321 14.53 10.94 13.31
C LEU A 321 13.48 11.74 14.05
N LEU A 322 12.60 12.41 13.30
CA LEU A 322 11.46 13.13 13.85
C LEU A 322 10.19 12.82 13.07
N THR A 323 9.15 12.33 13.76
CA THR A 323 7.79 12.35 13.20
C THR A 323 7.33 13.80 13.09
N VAL A 324 6.85 14.20 11.91
CA VAL A 324 6.62 15.62 11.61
C VAL A 324 5.31 15.84 10.89
N SER A 325 4.57 16.88 11.29
CA SER A 325 3.62 17.48 10.37
C SER A 325 4.36 18.32 9.32
N ARG A 326 3.69 18.64 8.21
CA ARG A 326 4.26 19.53 7.19
C ARG A 326 4.63 20.92 7.75
N ALA A 327 3.91 21.41 8.77
CA ALA A 327 4.21 22.68 9.42
C ALA A 327 5.53 22.60 10.21
N ILE A 328 5.76 21.52 10.96
CA ILE A 328 7.03 21.32 11.69
C ILE A 328 8.20 21.18 10.72
N ALA A 329 8.06 20.34 9.70
CA ALA A 329 9.12 20.07 8.73
C ALA A 329 9.64 21.35 8.04
N GLN A 330 8.77 22.36 7.87
CA GLN A 330 9.14 23.64 7.28
C GLN A 330 9.86 24.58 8.24
N ASN A 331 9.44 24.57 9.51
CA ASN A 331 9.89 25.56 10.49
C ASN A 331 11.05 25.07 11.36
N ILE A 332 11.49 23.82 11.20
CA ILE A 332 12.64 23.26 11.93
C ILE A 332 14.00 23.59 11.28
N ASP A 333 14.02 24.36 10.18
CA ASP A 333 15.22 24.85 9.50
C ASP A 333 16.24 23.75 9.12
N GLY A 334 15.75 22.54 8.79
CA GLY A 334 16.60 21.41 8.45
C GLY A 334 17.33 20.76 9.64
N LYS A 335 17.00 21.14 10.89
CA LYS A 335 17.50 20.52 12.13
C LYS A 335 16.80 19.19 12.44
N VAL A 336 16.89 18.28 11.47
CA VAL A 336 16.44 16.89 11.49
C VAL A 336 17.17 16.17 10.37
N ASP A 337 17.54 14.90 10.57
CA ASP A 337 18.25 14.11 9.54
C ASP A 337 17.31 13.16 8.80
N ILE A 338 16.31 12.64 9.51
CA ILE A 338 15.29 11.76 8.97
C ILE A 338 13.92 12.37 9.25
N PHE A 339 13.31 12.98 8.23
CA PHE A 339 11.92 13.45 8.31
C PHE A 339 10.98 12.24 8.22
N CYS A 340 9.99 12.13 9.10
CA CYS A 340 9.03 11.04 9.07
C CYS A 340 7.57 11.57 9.12
N PRO A 341 7.04 12.16 8.03
CA PRO A 341 5.63 12.54 7.95
C PRO A 341 4.67 11.36 8.05
N ILE A 342 3.46 11.64 8.54
CA ILE A 342 2.33 10.73 8.34
C ILE A 342 2.03 10.63 6.85
N LEU A 343 1.70 9.43 6.36
CA LEU A 343 1.51 9.13 4.94
C LEU A 343 0.58 10.12 4.22
N ARG A 344 -0.47 10.58 4.90
CA ARG A 344 -1.44 11.57 4.37
C ARG A 344 -0.82 12.93 4.06
N ASP A 345 0.16 13.33 4.85
CA ASP A 345 0.77 14.66 4.80
C ASP A 345 2.09 14.64 4.00
N PHE A 346 2.45 13.48 3.45
CA PHE A 346 3.58 13.34 2.55
C PHE A 346 3.32 14.10 1.24
N ASP A 347 4.24 14.99 0.90
CA ASP A 347 4.23 15.79 -0.32
C ASP A 347 5.53 15.57 -1.08
N TYR A 348 5.44 14.83 -2.17
CA TYR A 348 6.61 14.39 -2.91
C TYR A 348 7.50 15.55 -3.38
N PRO A 349 6.99 16.64 -4.01
CA PRO A 349 7.85 17.77 -4.41
C PRO A 349 8.59 18.42 -3.25
N PHE A 350 7.91 18.64 -2.11
CA PHE A 350 8.53 19.23 -0.92
C PHE A 350 9.64 18.34 -0.34
N TYR A 351 9.36 17.06 -0.13
CA TYR A 351 10.33 16.14 0.47
C TYR A 351 11.46 15.76 -0.48
N ARG A 352 11.22 15.71 -1.79
CA ARG A 352 12.28 15.55 -2.80
C ARG A 352 13.32 16.68 -2.70
N GLY A 353 12.88 17.91 -2.42
CA GLY A 353 13.80 19.03 -2.17
C GLY A 353 14.70 18.84 -0.94
N TRP A 354 14.24 18.12 0.08
CA TRP A 354 15.07 17.75 1.24
C TRP A 354 15.98 16.56 0.94
N MET A 355 15.50 15.57 0.20
CA MET A 355 16.32 14.44 -0.27
C MET A 355 17.52 14.93 -1.10
N GLN A 356 17.32 15.92 -1.98
CA GLN A 356 18.38 16.55 -2.78
C GLN A 356 19.42 17.30 -1.91
N LYS A 357 19.04 17.72 -0.70
CA LYS A 357 19.93 18.32 0.30
C LYS A 357 20.61 17.28 1.20
N GLY A 358 20.53 16.00 0.87
CA GLY A 358 21.15 14.90 1.61
C GLY A 358 20.40 14.46 2.86
N LYS A 359 19.14 14.89 3.05
CA LYS A 359 18.29 14.43 4.16
C LYS A 359 17.57 13.13 3.80
N ASN A 360 17.30 12.31 4.80
CA ASN A 360 16.47 11.12 4.64
C ASN A 360 15.01 11.50 4.88
N VAL A 361 14.11 10.83 4.16
CA VAL A 361 12.67 10.95 4.35
C VAL A 361 12.09 9.56 4.45
N TRP A 362 11.43 9.32 5.57
CA TRP A 362 10.61 8.16 5.86
C TRP A 362 9.14 8.56 5.80
N TRP A 363 8.24 7.63 6.04
CA TRP A 363 6.87 7.95 6.43
C TRP A 363 6.35 6.94 7.46
N TYR A 364 5.20 7.23 8.03
CA TYR A 364 4.48 6.27 8.86
C TYR A 364 2.98 6.30 8.60
N THR A 365 2.33 5.22 9.02
CA THR A 365 0.87 5.11 9.10
C THR A 365 0.48 4.69 10.51
N CYS A 366 -0.75 5.01 10.91
CA CYS A 366 -1.35 4.60 12.17
C CYS A 366 -2.86 4.44 11.96
N ILE A 367 -3.67 4.85 12.93
CA ILE A 367 -5.13 5.02 12.78
C ILE A 367 -5.54 5.93 11.61
N HIS A 368 -4.59 6.72 11.09
CA HIS A 368 -4.70 7.57 9.91
C HIS A 368 -3.46 7.42 8.99
N PRO A 369 -3.58 7.73 7.68
CA PRO A 369 -4.84 7.95 6.96
C PRO A 369 -5.71 6.68 6.87
N ARG A 370 -6.95 6.86 6.40
CA ARG A 370 -7.85 5.76 6.03
C ARG A 370 -8.05 5.74 4.52
N GLU A 371 -8.87 4.83 4.03
CA GLU A 371 -9.36 4.88 2.66
C GLU A 371 -9.76 6.32 2.27
N PRO A 372 -9.29 6.85 1.12
CA PRO A 372 -8.73 6.15 -0.05
C PRO A 372 -7.24 5.79 0.01
N PHE A 373 -6.51 6.19 1.04
CA PHE A 373 -5.09 5.83 1.15
C PHE A 373 -4.94 4.31 1.34
N PRO A 374 -3.84 3.72 0.87
CA PRO A 374 -3.48 2.37 1.29
C PRO A 374 -3.13 2.38 2.78
N THR A 375 -3.54 1.35 3.53
CA THR A 375 -3.33 1.27 4.99
C THR A 375 -3.02 -0.15 5.44
N TYR A 376 -2.68 -0.32 6.71
CA TYR A 376 -2.51 -1.63 7.38
C TYR A 376 -3.74 -2.06 8.21
N GLN A 377 -4.92 -1.48 7.97
CA GLN A 377 -6.15 -1.83 8.69
C GLN A 377 -6.76 -3.14 8.17
N ILE A 378 -7.46 -3.89 9.03
CA ILE A 378 -8.06 -5.18 8.65
C ILE A 378 -9.10 -5.01 7.55
N ASP A 379 -9.89 -3.95 7.59
CA ASP A 379 -10.96 -3.68 6.65
C ASP A 379 -10.50 -2.97 5.37
N SER A 380 -9.19 -2.77 5.19
CA SER A 380 -8.64 -2.33 3.91
C SER A 380 -8.60 -3.45 2.88
N VAL A 381 -8.66 -3.05 1.60
CA VAL A 381 -8.38 -3.93 0.46
C VAL A 381 -6.96 -4.51 0.59
N GLY A 382 -6.80 -5.82 0.35
CA GLY A 382 -5.52 -6.50 0.59
C GLY A 382 -4.34 -5.90 -0.19
N ILE A 383 -4.58 -5.43 -1.42
CA ILE A 383 -3.56 -4.73 -2.22
C ILE A 383 -2.99 -3.51 -1.50
N GLY A 384 -3.78 -2.84 -0.67
CA GLY A 384 -3.33 -1.68 0.10
C GLY A 384 -2.11 -1.98 0.98
N HIS A 385 -1.98 -3.20 1.48
CA HIS A 385 -0.84 -3.60 2.33
C HIS A 385 0.46 -3.75 1.52
N ARG A 386 0.38 -4.30 0.31
CA ARG A 386 1.52 -4.56 -0.58
C ARG A 386 1.96 -3.31 -1.36
N ILE A 387 1.00 -2.52 -1.86
CA ILE A 387 1.26 -1.39 -2.75
C ILE A 387 1.94 -0.19 -2.05
N LEU A 388 1.94 -0.15 -0.71
CA LEU A 388 2.68 0.86 0.03
C LEU A 388 4.17 0.85 -0.30
N SER A 389 4.77 -0.33 -0.45
CA SER A 389 6.19 -0.45 -0.82
C SER A 389 6.44 -0.09 -2.29
N TRP A 390 5.45 -0.27 -3.17
CA TRP A 390 5.51 0.21 -4.56
C TRP A 390 5.50 1.75 -4.63
N LEU A 391 4.60 2.37 -3.85
CA LEU A 391 4.56 3.83 -3.69
C LEU A 391 5.84 4.34 -3.03
N GLN A 392 6.42 3.58 -2.10
CA GLN A 392 7.72 3.89 -1.49
C GLN A 392 8.82 3.95 -2.55
N ALA A 393 8.88 2.96 -3.45
CA ALA A 393 9.84 2.93 -4.55
C ALA A 393 9.63 4.09 -5.53
N LYS A 394 8.38 4.38 -5.89
CA LYS A 394 7.97 5.51 -6.76
C LYS A 394 8.42 6.86 -6.21
N TYR A 395 8.16 7.11 -4.92
CA TYR A 395 8.42 8.40 -4.28
C TYR A 395 9.77 8.47 -3.57
N GLN A 396 10.63 7.46 -3.76
CA GLN A 396 12.01 7.42 -3.26
C GLN A 396 12.13 7.52 -1.73
N VAL A 397 11.12 7.05 -1.00
CA VAL A 397 11.10 7.10 0.45
C VAL A 397 12.03 6.04 1.03
N GLN A 398 12.98 6.48 1.87
CA GLN A 398 14.11 5.64 2.30
C GLN A 398 13.83 4.82 3.56
N GLY A 399 12.65 4.99 4.17
CA GLY A 399 12.24 4.12 5.25
C GLY A 399 10.80 4.28 5.72
N VAL A 400 10.39 3.37 6.60
CA VAL A 400 9.01 3.26 7.07
C VAL A 400 8.96 3.02 8.57
N LEU A 401 8.03 3.69 9.24
CA LEU A 401 7.77 3.52 10.67
C LEU A 401 6.35 3.00 10.88
N TYR A 402 6.20 2.08 11.83
CA TYR A 402 4.90 1.66 12.35
C TYR A 402 4.92 1.64 13.88
N TRP A 403 3.94 2.32 14.47
CA TRP A 403 3.99 2.71 15.89
C TRP A 403 3.86 1.55 16.87
N SER A 404 3.27 0.41 16.47
CA SER A 404 3.26 -0.81 17.26
C SER A 404 2.83 -2.03 16.45
N VAL A 405 3.38 -3.21 16.78
CA VAL A 405 3.00 -4.49 16.15
C VAL A 405 2.30 -5.47 17.09
N ASN A 406 2.19 -5.17 18.38
CA ASN A 406 1.76 -6.13 19.40
C ASN A 406 0.88 -5.53 20.52
N ILE A 407 0.05 -4.53 20.26
CA ILE A 407 -0.89 -4.02 21.28
C ILE A 407 -1.92 -5.11 21.64
N TRP A 408 -1.70 -5.81 22.75
CA TRP A 408 -2.50 -6.97 23.20
C TRP A 408 -3.29 -6.71 24.48
N ARG A 409 -3.17 -5.53 25.09
CA ARG A 409 -4.01 -5.10 26.21
C ARG A 409 -5.15 -4.22 25.75
N GLN A 410 -6.17 -4.11 26.59
CA GLN A 410 -7.31 -3.27 26.31
C GLN A 410 -6.93 -1.79 26.39
N HIS A 411 -7.36 -1.02 25.40
CA HIS A 411 -7.18 0.42 25.40
C HIS A 411 -7.91 1.09 26.59
N ASN A 412 -7.31 2.14 27.13
CA ASN A 412 -7.87 2.93 28.21
C ASN A 412 -8.22 4.35 27.73
N ASN A 413 -9.52 4.68 27.73
CA ASN A 413 -10.01 6.01 27.36
C ASN A 413 -9.94 7.04 28.52
N LYS A 414 -9.39 6.68 29.70
CA LYS A 414 -9.40 7.51 30.90
C LYS A 414 -7.99 7.72 31.47
N GLY A 415 -7.51 8.96 31.47
CA GLY A 415 -6.23 9.36 32.09
C GLY A 415 -5.01 9.04 31.22
N GLY A 416 -3.85 9.63 31.54
CA GLY A 416 -2.63 9.61 30.73
C GLY A 416 -1.92 8.25 30.55
N ILE A 417 -2.57 7.13 30.86
CA ILE A 417 -2.09 5.77 30.60
C ILE A 417 -3.00 5.15 29.55
N TRP A 418 -2.46 4.90 28.35
CA TRP A 418 -3.21 4.47 27.15
C TRP A 418 -3.78 3.05 27.20
N TYR A 419 -3.31 2.19 28.11
CA TYR A 419 -3.73 0.78 28.18
C TYR A 419 -3.98 0.32 29.61
N THR A 420 -4.95 -0.58 29.79
CA THR A 420 -5.21 -1.22 31.08
C THR A 420 -4.31 -2.44 31.28
N ARG A 421 -4.32 -3.05 32.47
CA ARG A 421 -3.66 -4.35 32.71
C ARG A 421 -4.47 -5.54 32.19
N GLN A 422 -5.67 -5.35 31.64
CA GLN A 422 -6.47 -6.44 31.11
C GLN A 422 -6.00 -6.82 29.70
N VAL A 423 -5.90 -8.12 29.45
CA VAL A 423 -5.62 -8.65 28.10
C VAL A 423 -6.85 -8.41 27.23
N ARG A 424 -6.62 -7.93 26.00
CA ARG A 424 -7.66 -7.78 24.98
C ARG A 424 -7.97 -9.15 24.41
N ASP A 425 -9.24 -9.45 24.19
CA ASP A 425 -9.64 -10.63 23.42
C ASP A 425 -9.34 -10.39 21.94
N ILE A 426 -8.07 -10.54 21.57
CA ILE A 426 -7.55 -10.22 20.23
C ILE A 426 -8.24 -11.01 19.11
N TRP A 427 -8.84 -12.16 19.43
CA TRP A 427 -9.53 -13.04 18.48
C TRP A 427 -10.95 -12.55 18.16
N ASN A 428 -11.55 -11.70 19.01
CA ASN A 428 -12.92 -11.21 18.82
C ASN A 428 -13.06 -9.68 18.84
N ASP A 429 -12.06 -8.97 19.37
CA ASP A 429 -12.01 -7.52 19.42
C ASP A 429 -10.91 -7.00 18.49
N PRO A 430 -11.21 -6.56 17.26
CA PRO A 430 -10.21 -6.05 16.33
C PRO A 430 -9.62 -4.68 16.70
N SER A 431 -10.18 -3.97 17.68
CA SER A 431 -9.87 -2.56 17.96
C SER A 431 -8.84 -2.43 19.09
N ALA A 432 -7.55 -2.53 18.76
CA ALA A 432 -6.49 -2.29 19.74
C ALA A 432 -6.35 -0.80 20.13
N PHE A 433 -6.81 0.09 19.26
CA PHE A 433 -6.94 1.52 19.49
C PHE A 433 -8.34 1.98 19.04
N PRO A 434 -8.93 3.04 19.65
CA PRO A 434 -10.24 3.53 19.27
C PRO A 434 -10.37 3.89 17.79
N ASN A 435 -11.58 3.74 17.27
CA ASN A 435 -12.00 4.17 15.94
C ASN A 435 -11.46 3.36 14.76
N THR A 436 -10.69 2.29 14.93
CA THR A 436 -10.12 1.53 13.82
C THR A 436 -10.02 0.03 14.10
N ASN A 437 -9.99 -0.79 13.05
CA ASN A 437 -9.79 -2.24 13.13
C ASN A 437 -8.36 -2.61 12.69
N GLY A 438 -7.61 -3.32 13.53
CA GLY A 438 -6.31 -3.87 13.16
C GLY A 438 -5.10 -2.97 13.40
N ASP A 439 -5.28 -1.69 13.69
CA ASP A 439 -4.15 -0.80 13.97
C ASP A 439 -3.49 -1.11 15.32
N GLY A 440 -2.16 -1.02 15.39
CA GLY A 440 -1.37 -1.34 16.58
C GLY A 440 -1.03 -2.83 16.72
N TYR A 441 -1.41 -3.68 15.77
CA TYR A 441 -0.90 -5.04 15.72
C TYR A 441 -0.84 -5.63 14.32
N LEU A 442 0.24 -6.37 14.06
CA LEU A 442 0.47 -7.13 12.83
C LEU A 442 0.70 -8.63 13.09
N ILE A 443 0.75 -9.00 14.36
CA ILE A 443 0.90 -10.38 14.85
C ILE A 443 -0.11 -10.67 15.96
N TYR A 444 -0.49 -11.93 16.05
CA TYR A 444 -1.24 -12.51 17.16
C TYR A 444 -0.29 -13.32 18.05
N PRO A 445 -0.56 -13.40 19.37
CA PRO A 445 0.25 -14.21 20.25
C PRO A 445 0.07 -15.70 19.93
N ALA A 446 1.17 -16.45 19.92
CA ALA A 446 1.13 -17.90 19.88
C ALA A 446 0.60 -18.45 21.20
N LYS A 447 0.08 -19.70 21.18
CA LYS A 447 -0.37 -20.37 22.40
C LYS A 447 0.80 -20.68 23.34
N ASP A 448 1.90 -21.19 22.79
CA ASP A 448 3.16 -21.36 23.50
C ASP A 448 4.07 -20.15 23.19
N PRO A 449 4.60 -19.42 24.19
CA PRO A 449 5.54 -18.32 23.95
C PRO A 449 6.88 -18.76 23.32
N ASN A 450 7.16 -20.06 23.23
CA ASN A 450 8.32 -20.60 22.53
C ASN A 450 8.08 -20.83 21.03
N ASP A 451 6.83 -20.79 20.58
CA ASP A 451 6.49 -20.83 19.16
C ASP A 451 6.60 -19.44 18.52
N ASP A 452 6.76 -19.40 17.20
CA ASP A 452 6.69 -18.16 16.46
C ASP A 452 5.31 -17.50 16.59
N PRO A 453 5.24 -16.16 16.65
CA PRO A 453 3.96 -15.47 16.67
C PRO A 453 3.16 -15.76 15.39
N ILE A 454 1.84 -15.65 15.49
CA ILE A 454 0.93 -15.94 14.38
C ILE A 454 0.86 -14.69 13.49
N PRO A 455 1.27 -14.75 12.21
CA PRO A 455 1.24 -13.59 11.33
C PRO A 455 -0.19 -13.23 10.92
N THR A 456 -0.39 -11.95 10.60
CA THR A 456 -1.57 -11.50 9.85
C THR A 456 -1.34 -11.68 8.35
N ILE A 457 -2.40 -11.82 7.55
CA ILE A 457 -2.29 -11.71 6.08
C ILE A 457 -1.74 -10.34 5.67
N ARG A 458 -2.02 -9.30 6.45
CA ARG A 458 -1.50 -7.94 6.26
C ARG A 458 0.03 -7.94 6.31
N LEU A 459 0.62 -8.57 7.32
CA LEU A 459 2.07 -8.68 7.48
C LEU A 459 2.73 -9.44 6.33
N GLU A 460 2.12 -10.53 5.87
CA GLU A 460 2.67 -11.30 4.74
C GLU A 460 2.56 -10.52 3.41
N LEU A 461 1.50 -9.73 3.21
CA LEU A 461 1.38 -8.83 2.06
C LEU A 461 2.34 -7.63 2.14
N ILE A 462 2.62 -7.11 3.34
CA ILE A 462 3.69 -6.12 3.56
C ILE A 462 5.04 -6.72 3.18
N ARG A 463 5.32 -7.97 3.57
CA ARG A 463 6.56 -8.67 3.21
C ARG A 463 6.72 -8.80 1.70
N GLN A 464 5.70 -9.26 0.97
CA GLN A 464 5.75 -9.30 -0.50
C GLN A 464 6.04 -7.91 -1.08
N GLY A 465 5.43 -6.85 -0.54
CA GLY A 465 5.75 -5.48 -0.95
C GLY A 465 7.21 -5.08 -0.70
N ASN A 466 7.80 -5.51 0.42
CA ASN A 466 9.20 -5.25 0.74
C ASN A 466 10.15 -5.98 -0.22
N GLU A 467 9.82 -7.21 -0.62
CA GLU A 467 10.58 -7.97 -1.62
C GLU A 467 10.44 -7.35 -3.03
N ASP A 468 9.26 -6.83 -3.37
CA ASP A 468 9.06 -6.03 -4.59
C ASP A 468 9.92 -4.75 -4.58
N PHE A 469 10.01 -4.06 -3.43
CA PHE A 469 10.87 -2.87 -3.28
C PHE A 469 12.35 -3.20 -3.54
N ASP A 470 12.83 -4.33 -3.00
CA ASP A 470 14.20 -4.78 -3.24
C ASP A 470 14.44 -5.23 -4.68
N THR A 471 13.40 -5.74 -5.35
CA THR A 471 13.43 -6.00 -6.79
C THR A 471 13.56 -4.71 -7.60
N PHE A 472 12.91 -3.62 -7.18
CA PHE A 472 13.15 -2.30 -7.77
C PHE A 472 14.59 -1.83 -7.57
N ASP A 473 15.24 -2.12 -6.44
CA ASP A 473 16.66 -1.79 -6.26
C ASP A 473 17.57 -2.59 -7.21
N LEU A 474 17.26 -3.88 -7.45
CA LEU A 474 17.93 -4.67 -8.49
C LEU A 474 17.74 -4.05 -9.89
N LEU A 475 16.52 -3.65 -10.23
CA LEU A 475 16.25 -2.95 -11.49
C LEU A 475 17.07 -1.66 -11.60
N LYS A 476 17.13 -0.85 -10.52
CA LYS A 476 17.92 0.38 -10.52
C LYS A 476 19.40 0.12 -10.73
N LYS A 477 19.95 -0.95 -10.14
CA LYS A 477 21.35 -1.37 -10.36
C LYS A 477 21.59 -1.80 -11.81
N ALA A 478 20.69 -2.59 -12.39
CA ALA A 478 20.77 -3.02 -13.79
C ALA A 478 20.69 -1.83 -14.76
N ILE A 479 19.80 -0.86 -14.49
CA ILE A 479 19.71 0.40 -15.26
C ILE A 479 21.03 1.16 -15.17
N ARG A 480 21.59 1.39 -13.97
CA ARG A 480 22.87 2.13 -13.82
C ARG A 480 24.01 1.45 -14.59
N LYS A 481 24.09 0.13 -14.56
CA LYS A 481 25.06 -0.67 -15.33
C LYS A 481 24.87 -0.46 -16.85
N ALA A 482 23.64 -0.49 -17.34
CA ALA A 482 23.33 -0.20 -18.74
C ALA A 482 23.67 1.26 -19.12
N SER A 483 23.36 2.23 -18.26
CA SER A 483 23.67 3.65 -18.46
C SER A 483 25.17 3.89 -18.62
N VAL A 484 25.99 3.28 -17.75
CA VAL A 484 27.47 3.33 -17.84
C VAL A 484 27.96 2.69 -19.13
N SER A 485 27.42 1.51 -19.49
CA SER A 485 27.81 0.81 -20.72
C SER A 485 27.47 1.60 -21.99
N LEU A 486 26.35 2.31 -21.98
CA LEU A 486 25.87 3.11 -23.11
C LEU A 486 26.43 4.54 -23.11
N LYS A 487 27.05 4.98 -22.00
CA LYS A 487 27.55 6.34 -21.77
C LYS A 487 26.43 7.38 -21.88
N VAL A 488 25.28 7.09 -21.28
CA VAL A 488 24.10 7.96 -21.29
C VAL A 488 23.67 8.31 -19.88
N GLU A 489 23.18 9.54 -19.69
CA GLU A 489 22.46 9.89 -18.48
C GLU A 489 21.04 9.35 -18.58
N TYR A 490 20.67 8.49 -17.65
CA TYR A 490 19.34 7.91 -17.57
C TYR A 490 19.01 7.68 -16.11
N SER A 491 17.85 8.16 -15.68
CA SER A 491 17.41 8.14 -14.28
C SER A 491 16.65 6.85 -13.94
N PRO A 492 17.23 5.94 -13.14
CA PRO A 492 16.50 4.76 -12.65
C PRO A 492 15.26 5.14 -11.84
N GLU A 493 15.32 6.23 -11.08
CA GLU A 493 14.22 6.71 -10.26
C GLU A 493 13.04 7.17 -11.10
N GLU A 494 13.30 7.81 -12.26
CA GLU A 494 12.24 8.19 -13.20
C GLU A 494 11.61 6.96 -13.86
N ARG A 495 12.38 5.92 -14.18
CA ARG A 495 11.82 4.67 -14.72
C ARG A 495 10.90 3.98 -13.71
N VAL A 496 11.31 3.90 -12.45
CA VAL A 496 10.44 3.35 -11.39
C VAL A 496 9.18 4.21 -11.21
N PHE A 497 9.32 5.54 -11.24
CA PHE A 497 8.18 6.43 -11.19
C PHE A 497 7.21 6.19 -12.35
N GLU A 498 7.73 6.09 -13.57
CA GLU A 498 7.00 5.81 -14.81
C GLU A 498 6.21 4.49 -14.71
N MET A 499 6.88 3.41 -14.31
CA MET A 499 6.33 2.05 -14.20
C MET A 499 5.22 1.97 -13.15
N VAL A 500 5.48 2.44 -11.92
CA VAL A 500 4.51 2.34 -10.81
C VAL A 500 3.27 3.21 -11.06
N SER A 501 3.42 4.32 -11.79
CA SER A 501 2.29 5.20 -12.14
C SER A 501 1.19 4.49 -12.95
N ARG A 502 1.51 3.37 -13.61
CA ARG A 502 0.54 2.55 -14.33
C ARG A 502 -0.61 2.05 -13.44
N ILE A 503 -0.29 1.63 -12.22
CA ILE A 503 -1.26 1.06 -11.27
C ILE A 503 -1.50 1.95 -10.05
N ALA A 504 -0.63 2.93 -9.81
CA ALA A 504 -0.73 3.86 -8.69
C ALA A 504 -0.28 5.27 -9.13
N PRO A 505 -1.07 5.97 -9.96
CA PRO A 505 -0.75 7.33 -10.40
C PRO A 505 -0.63 8.32 -9.24
N GLU A 506 -1.36 8.13 -8.14
CA GLU A 506 -1.28 8.95 -6.94
C GLU A 506 -1.36 8.11 -5.66
N MET A 507 -1.00 8.69 -4.51
CA MET A 507 -1.10 8.02 -3.21
C MET A 507 -2.52 7.51 -2.89
N THR A 508 -3.56 8.23 -3.36
CA THR A 508 -4.98 7.91 -3.14
C THR A 508 -5.67 7.31 -4.36
N ASP A 509 -5.01 7.28 -5.53
CA ASP A 509 -5.52 6.67 -6.76
C ASP A 509 -4.60 5.51 -7.13
N PHE A 510 -5.02 4.31 -6.76
CA PHE A 510 -4.29 3.08 -7.01
C PHE A 510 -5.25 1.92 -7.28
N THR A 511 -4.76 0.92 -8.00
CA THR A 511 -5.56 -0.25 -8.39
C THR A 511 -6.07 -1.03 -7.20
N LYS A 512 -7.32 -1.47 -7.29
CA LYS A 512 -7.93 -2.40 -6.33
C LYS A 512 -8.01 -3.83 -6.89
N LYS A 513 -7.41 -4.06 -8.07
CA LYS A 513 -7.43 -5.31 -8.80
C LYS A 513 -6.08 -6.01 -8.70
N THR A 514 -6.08 -7.24 -8.21
CA THR A 514 -4.84 -7.98 -7.93
C THR A 514 -4.11 -8.32 -9.22
N GLU A 515 -4.85 -8.64 -10.28
CA GLU A 515 -4.31 -8.95 -11.60
C GLU A 515 -3.50 -7.79 -12.23
N GLU A 516 -3.84 -6.54 -11.93
CA GLU A 516 -3.11 -5.37 -12.46
C GLU A 516 -1.74 -5.23 -11.76
N LEU A 517 -1.67 -5.48 -10.44
CA LEU A 517 -0.41 -5.47 -9.70
C LEU A 517 0.48 -6.65 -10.12
N GLU A 518 -0.07 -7.86 -10.20
CA GLU A 518 0.71 -9.03 -10.62
C GLU A 518 1.24 -8.87 -12.05
N ALA A 519 0.44 -8.32 -12.97
CA ALA A 519 0.88 -8.03 -14.33
C ALA A 519 2.05 -7.02 -14.35
N LEU A 520 2.00 -5.97 -13.53
CA LEU A 520 3.10 -5.01 -13.43
C LEU A 520 4.35 -5.64 -12.80
N ARG A 521 4.19 -6.52 -11.81
CA ARG A 521 5.29 -7.25 -11.21
C ARG A 521 5.99 -8.18 -12.20
N LEU A 522 5.24 -8.87 -13.05
CA LEU A 522 5.81 -9.65 -14.15
C LEU A 522 6.61 -8.75 -15.11
N ASP A 523 6.08 -7.58 -15.46
CA ASP A 523 6.77 -6.62 -16.31
C ASP A 523 8.06 -6.08 -15.66
N LEU A 524 8.07 -5.87 -14.33
CA LEU A 524 9.28 -5.54 -13.55
C LEU A 524 10.35 -6.65 -13.64
N LEU A 525 9.95 -7.90 -13.43
CA LEU A 525 10.86 -9.05 -13.51
C LEU A 525 11.40 -9.26 -14.93
N ASP A 526 10.54 -9.11 -15.95
CA ASP A 526 10.92 -9.20 -17.36
C ASP A 526 11.91 -8.08 -17.74
N GLU A 527 11.68 -6.84 -17.31
CA GLU A 527 12.60 -5.72 -17.59
C GLU A 527 13.93 -5.88 -16.85
N LEU A 528 13.93 -6.40 -15.61
CA LEU A 528 15.16 -6.75 -14.90
C LEU A 528 15.95 -7.85 -15.63
N GLU A 529 15.29 -8.94 -16.02
CA GLU A 529 15.93 -10.04 -16.77
C GLU A 529 16.47 -9.56 -18.13
N ALA A 530 15.70 -8.70 -18.80
CA ALA A 530 16.05 -8.04 -20.05
C ALA A 530 17.36 -7.23 -19.95
N LEU A 531 17.56 -6.50 -18.86
CA LEU A 531 18.77 -5.68 -18.62
C LEU A 531 19.97 -6.50 -18.14
N GLU A 532 19.75 -7.59 -17.41
CA GLU A 532 20.85 -8.43 -16.93
C GLU A 532 21.40 -9.38 -18.01
N ASN A 533 20.54 -9.93 -18.85
CA ASN A 533 20.91 -10.98 -19.80
C ASN A 533 20.93 -10.53 -21.26
N GLY A 534 20.23 -9.44 -21.58
CA GLY A 534 20.11 -8.89 -22.93
C GLY A 534 21.27 -7.96 -23.33
N PRO A 535 21.27 -7.45 -24.58
CA PRO A 535 22.09 -6.30 -24.92
C PRO A 535 21.67 -5.06 -24.12
N ALA A 536 22.63 -4.20 -23.78
CA ALA A 536 22.36 -2.95 -23.08
C ALA A 536 21.36 -2.09 -23.90
N ALA A 537 20.23 -1.79 -23.27
CA ALA A 537 19.17 -0.97 -23.86
C ALA A 537 18.44 -0.20 -22.76
N LEU A 538 18.16 1.08 -22.98
CA LEU A 538 17.39 1.93 -22.07
C LEU A 538 16.38 2.73 -22.87
N MET A 539 15.15 2.86 -22.36
CA MET A 539 14.09 3.57 -23.06
C MET A 539 13.37 4.56 -22.14
N SER A 540 13.31 5.82 -22.54
CA SER A 540 12.52 6.86 -21.87
C SER A 540 11.29 7.22 -22.70
N CYS A 541 10.26 7.74 -22.03
CA CYS A 541 9.04 8.24 -22.63
C CYS A 541 8.73 9.63 -22.08
N SER A 542 8.09 10.48 -22.89
CA SER A 542 7.60 11.79 -22.47
C SER A 542 6.47 11.75 -21.44
N SER A 543 5.90 10.58 -21.15
CA SER A 543 4.81 10.41 -20.19
C SER A 543 4.94 9.06 -19.44
N PRO A 544 4.53 9.01 -18.16
CA PRO A 544 4.40 7.76 -17.41
C PRO A 544 3.49 6.73 -18.08
N GLU A 545 3.72 5.45 -17.78
CA GLU A 545 2.81 4.36 -18.16
C GLU A 545 1.43 4.51 -17.50
N GLY A 546 0.42 3.87 -18.09
CA GLY A 546 -0.94 3.87 -17.59
C GLY A 546 -1.90 4.77 -18.38
N LYS A 547 -2.77 5.47 -17.65
CA LYS A 547 -3.89 6.20 -18.27
C LYS A 547 -3.40 7.45 -19.01
N LEU A 548 -3.84 7.62 -20.25
CA LEU A 548 -3.52 8.76 -21.10
C LEU A 548 -4.78 9.50 -21.55
N LYS A 549 -4.64 10.82 -21.72
CA LYS A 549 -5.63 11.64 -22.43
C LYS A 549 -5.68 11.25 -23.90
N ARG A 550 -6.88 11.36 -24.48
CA ARG A 550 -7.08 11.22 -25.92
C ARG A 550 -6.23 12.25 -26.67
N GLY A 551 -5.55 11.80 -27.72
CA GLY A 551 -4.69 12.67 -28.55
C GLY A 551 -3.28 12.92 -27.97
N THR A 552 -2.94 12.36 -26.81
CA THR A 552 -1.58 12.45 -26.26
C THR A 552 -0.59 11.79 -27.21
N THR A 553 0.41 12.56 -27.64
CA THR A 553 1.53 12.03 -28.43
C THR A 553 2.66 11.65 -27.49
N LEU A 554 3.00 10.37 -27.44
CA LEU A 554 4.12 9.84 -26.69
C LEU A 554 5.40 9.98 -27.52
N ARG A 555 6.46 10.55 -26.93
CA ARG A 555 7.80 10.62 -27.53
C ARG A 555 8.74 9.70 -26.79
N PHE A 556 9.42 8.83 -27.51
CA PHE A 556 10.31 7.82 -26.97
C PHE A 556 11.75 8.07 -27.42
N GLN A 557 12.68 7.84 -26.51
CA GLN A 557 14.11 7.76 -26.80
C GLN A 557 14.62 6.39 -26.34
N LEU A 558 15.16 5.62 -27.27
CA LEU A 558 15.81 4.34 -27.02
C LEU A 558 17.32 4.48 -27.19
N TYR A 559 18.07 4.15 -26.15
CA TYR A 559 19.53 4.09 -26.16
C TYR A 559 19.98 2.64 -26.25
N THR A 560 20.74 2.28 -27.29
CA THR A 560 21.34 0.94 -27.46
C THR A 560 22.50 0.99 -28.46
N SER A 561 23.40 -0.01 -28.48
CA SER A 561 24.53 -0.02 -29.43
C SER A 561 24.08 0.18 -30.90
N PRO A 562 24.79 0.97 -31.73
CA PRO A 562 24.47 1.13 -33.16
C PRO A 562 24.41 -0.21 -33.92
N ASP A 563 25.16 -1.21 -33.48
CA ASP A 563 25.22 -2.53 -34.12
C ASP A 563 23.98 -3.39 -33.83
N ASN A 564 23.20 -3.03 -32.82
CA ASN A 564 21.99 -3.77 -32.47
C ASN A 564 20.88 -3.50 -33.49
N ARG A 565 20.15 -4.54 -33.90
CA ARG A 565 18.92 -4.40 -34.67
C ARG A 565 17.76 -4.05 -33.73
N VAL A 566 16.97 -3.06 -34.12
CA VAL A 566 15.78 -2.60 -33.37
C VAL A 566 14.54 -2.90 -34.20
N SER A 567 13.49 -3.42 -33.55
CA SER A 567 12.15 -3.54 -34.11
C SER A 567 11.13 -3.06 -33.08
N ILE A 568 10.14 -2.28 -33.50
CA ILE A 568 9.12 -1.71 -32.63
C ILE A 568 7.77 -2.29 -33.01
N VAL A 569 6.98 -2.68 -32.01
CA VAL A 569 5.63 -3.25 -32.17
C VAL A 569 4.65 -2.43 -31.32
N PRO A 570 3.59 -1.87 -31.92
CA PRO A 570 3.30 -1.87 -33.36
C PRO A 570 4.35 -1.09 -34.17
N GLU A 571 4.43 -1.36 -35.47
CA GLU A 571 5.40 -0.74 -36.34
C GLU A 571 5.21 0.78 -36.40
N VAL A 572 6.28 1.52 -36.10
CA VAL A 572 6.31 2.98 -36.11
C VAL A 572 7.61 3.47 -36.79
N PRO A 573 7.54 4.54 -37.60
CA PRO A 573 8.74 5.17 -38.11
C PRO A 573 9.60 5.70 -36.97
N PHE A 574 10.91 5.48 -37.06
CA PHE A 574 11.89 6.00 -36.11
C PHE A 574 13.07 6.63 -36.83
N LYS A 575 13.74 7.56 -36.16
CA LYS A 575 15.03 8.12 -36.57
C LYS A 575 16.12 7.50 -35.71
N ARG A 576 17.25 7.15 -36.31
CA ARG A 576 18.38 6.56 -35.58
C ARG A 576 19.68 7.28 -35.91
N GLU A 577 20.37 7.73 -34.87
CA GLU A 577 21.66 8.37 -34.94
C GLU A 577 22.58 7.74 -33.88
N ASN A 578 23.62 7.03 -34.33
CA ASN A 578 24.51 6.25 -33.47
C ASN A 578 23.73 5.31 -32.53
N HIS A 579 23.82 5.56 -31.22
CA HIS A 579 23.22 4.75 -30.17
C HIS A 579 21.81 5.22 -29.76
N LEU A 580 21.30 6.32 -30.35
CA LEU A 580 19.98 6.87 -30.03
C LEU A 580 18.99 6.55 -31.16
N THR A 581 17.82 6.03 -30.79
CA THR A 581 16.66 5.85 -31.66
C THR A 581 15.49 6.63 -31.09
N GLU A 582 14.94 7.55 -31.87
CA GLU A 582 13.81 8.39 -31.48
C GLU A 582 12.59 8.08 -32.32
N PHE A 583 11.43 7.98 -31.67
CA PHE A 583 10.16 7.77 -32.33
C PHE A 583 9.02 8.36 -31.50
N GLN A 584 7.87 8.54 -32.15
CA GLN A 584 6.69 9.05 -31.49
C GLN A 584 5.45 8.29 -31.94
N PHE A 585 4.47 8.20 -31.06
CA PHE A 585 3.25 7.48 -31.31
C PHE A 585 2.06 8.15 -30.59
N THR A 586 0.93 8.23 -31.29
CA THR A 586 -0.33 8.72 -30.72
C THR A 586 -1.32 7.56 -30.66
N PRO A 587 -1.46 6.90 -29.50
CA PRO A 587 -2.36 5.75 -29.36
C PRO A 587 -3.83 6.14 -29.60
N SER A 588 -4.56 5.23 -30.27
CA SER A 588 -6.02 5.31 -30.36
C SER A 588 -6.66 4.98 -29.00
N PRO A 589 -7.93 5.39 -28.75
CA PRO A 589 -8.66 4.98 -27.56
C PRO A 589 -8.64 3.46 -27.32
N GLY A 590 -8.46 3.07 -26.06
CA GLY A 590 -8.31 1.68 -25.63
C GLY A 590 -6.91 1.34 -25.08
N PRO A 591 -6.67 0.06 -24.75
CA PRO A 591 -5.38 -0.41 -24.30
C PRO A 591 -4.34 -0.36 -25.43
N PHE A 592 -3.11 0.03 -25.10
CA PHE A 592 -1.99 0.12 -26.01
C PHE A 592 -0.72 -0.44 -25.36
N SER A 593 -0.13 -1.44 -26.02
CA SER A 593 1.13 -2.06 -25.61
C SER A 593 2.20 -1.75 -26.63
N LEU A 594 3.31 -1.17 -26.18
CA LEU A 594 4.52 -0.95 -26.96
C LEU A 594 5.56 -2.00 -26.58
N ARG A 595 6.14 -2.66 -27.59
CA ARG A 595 7.31 -3.54 -27.42
C ARG A 595 8.43 -3.10 -28.33
N VAL A 596 9.60 -2.88 -27.76
CA VAL A 596 10.83 -2.58 -28.49
C VAL A 596 11.75 -3.79 -28.33
N ASN A 597 11.91 -4.56 -29.41
CA ASN A 597 12.82 -5.71 -29.42
C ASN A 597 14.19 -5.28 -29.94
N ILE A 598 15.23 -5.62 -29.20
CA ILE A 598 16.63 -5.34 -29.53
C ILE A 598 17.34 -6.68 -29.72
N THR A 599 18.03 -6.85 -30.84
CA THR A 599 18.84 -8.04 -31.16
C THR A 599 20.27 -7.61 -31.41
N ALA A 600 21.22 -8.12 -30.61
CA ALA A 600 22.64 -7.89 -30.83
C ALA A 600 23.23 -8.80 -31.91
N PRO A 601 24.38 -8.43 -32.52
CA PRO A 601 25.07 -9.26 -33.51
C PRO A 601 25.47 -10.65 -32.98
N ASP A 602 25.72 -10.78 -31.67
CA ASP A 602 26.02 -12.05 -31.00
C ASP A 602 24.79 -12.94 -30.79
N GLY A 603 23.62 -12.50 -31.24
CA GLY A 603 22.34 -13.22 -31.14
C GLY A 603 21.57 -12.99 -29.85
N LYS A 604 22.11 -12.27 -28.86
CA LYS A 604 21.35 -11.91 -27.65
C LYS A 604 20.16 -11.03 -28.01
N LYS A 605 19.05 -11.26 -27.34
CA LYS A 605 17.78 -10.53 -27.56
C LYS A 605 17.24 -10.02 -26.24
N THR A 606 16.58 -8.87 -26.32
CA THR A 606 15.80 -8.33 -25.21
C THR A 606 14.61 -7.55 -25.73
N THR A 607 13.60 -7.39 -24.88
CA THR A 607 12.39 -6.63 -25.20
C THR A 607 12.10 -5.67 -24.06
N LEU A 608 12.00 -4.38 -24.38
CA LEU A 608 11.48 -3.37 -23.46
C LEU A 608 10.01 -3.14 -23.76
N LYS A 609 9.19 -3.10 -22.71
CA LYS A 609 7.72 -3.03 -22.81
C LYS A 609 7.20 -1.77 -22.12
N ARG A 610 6.15 -1.16 -22.68
CA ARG A 610 5.37 -0.09 -22.03
C ARG A 610 3.88 -0.32 -22.27
N GLU A 611 3.08 -0.05 -21.25
CA GLU A 611 1.64 -0.27 -21.28
C GLU A 611 0.88 1.01 -20.96
N TYR A 612 -0.07 1.33 -21.82
CA TYR A 612 -0.89 2.53 -21.73
C TYR A 612 -2.37 2.18 -21.94
N PHE A 613 -3.24 3.06 -21.46
CA PHE A 613 -4.67 2.99 -21.72
C PHE A 613 -5.17 4.39 -22.06
N VAL A 614 -5.58 4.59 -23.31
CA VAL A 614 -6.17 5.86 -23.75
C VAL A 614 -7.66 5.82 -23.51
N ARG A 615 -8.20 6.86 -22.87
CA ARG A 615 -9.63 6.95 -22.60
C ARG A 615 -10.47 7.02 -23.88
N GLU A 616 -11.65 6.41 -23.85
CA GLU A 616 -12.69 6.58 -24.88
C GLU A 616 -13.36 7.95 -24.81
N LYS A 617 -13.54 8.47 -23.59
CA LYS A 617 -14.22 9.75 -23.32
C LYS A 617 -13.38 10.60 -22.38
N ASP A 618 -13.45 11.91 -22.59
CA ASP A 618 -12.81 12.86 -21.69
C ASP A 618 -13.50 12.89 -20.34
N ASN A 619 -12.72 13.22 -19.31
CA ASN A 619 -13.19 13.34 -17.94
C ASN A 619 -14.31 14.39 -17.89
N GLN A 620 -15.51 13.97 -17.49
CA GLN A 620 -16.63 14.89 -17.32
C GLN A 620 -16.38 15.73 -16.08
N VAL A 621 -16.44 17.05 -16.26
CA VAL A 621 -16.25 18.03 -15.19
C VAL A 621 -17.56 18.76 -14.93
N TYR A 622 -17.97 18.80 -13.67
CA TYR A 622 -19.06 19.64 -13.21
C TYR A 622 -18.53 20.65 -12.19
N GLU A 623 -18.52 21.92 -12.59
CA GLU A 623 -18.22 23.01 -11.68
C GLU A 623 -19.37 23.14 -10.67
N LEU A 624 -19.20 22.53 -9.49
CA LEU A 624 -20.13 22.67 -8.37
C LEU A 624 -20.13 24.11 -7.84
N PHE A 625 -19.01 24.79 -7.99
CA PHE A 625 -18.85 26.19 -7.63
C PHE A 625 -17.74 26.85 -8.44
N ASN A 626 -18.07 27.97 -9.08
CA ASN A 626 -17.14 28.94 -9.64
C ASN A 626 -17.71 30.37 -9.43
N TRP A 627 -16.84 31.38 -9.36
CA TRP A 627 -17.27 32.77 -9.11
C TRP A 627 -17.92 33.46 -10.31
N SER A 628 -17.76 32.92 -11.52
CA SER A 628 -18.33 33.50 -12.75
C SER A 628 -19.81 33.22 -12.95
N ASP A 629 -20.38 32.20 -12.31
CA ASP A 629 -21.78 31.83 -12.47
C ASP A 629 -22.69 32.46 -11.40
N LYS A 630 -23.46 33.46 -11.85
CA LYS A 630 -24.40 34.25 -11.04
C LYS A 630 -25.57 33.45 -10.46
N ILE A 631 -25.89 32.27 -11.02
CA ILE A 631 -26.96 31.38 -10.53
C ILE A 631 -26.47 30.56 -9.31
N PHE A 632 -25.16 30.30 -9.19
CA PHE A 632 -24.62 29.55 -8.05
C PHE A 632 -24.59 30.33 -6.72
N GLN A 633 -24.49 31.66 -6.73
CA GLN A 633 -24.52 32.44 -5.49
C GLN A 633 -25.81 32.22 -4.67
N ARG A 634 -26.93 31.87 -5.35
CA ARG A 634 -28.21 31.53 -4.71
C ARG A 634 -28.26 30.10 -4.12
N ARG A 635 -27.30 29.24 -4.47
CA ARG A 635 -27.18 27.83 -4.04
C ARG A 635 -26.06 27.61 -3.04
N MET A 636 -25.40 28.69 -2.63
CA MET A 636 -24.45 28.73 -1.55
C MET A 636 -25.21 29.02 -0.25
N ARG A 637 -25.04 28.19 0.77
CA ARG A 637 -25.60 28.44 2.10
C ARG A 637 -24.48 28.81 3.05
N LEU A 638 -24.58 29.99 3.64
CA LEU A 638 -23.68 30.47 4.69
C LEU A 638 -24.27 30.07 6.04
N ASP A 639 -23.45 29.47 6.89
CA ASP A 639 -23.80 29.10 8.26
C ASP A 639 -22.86 29.80 9.23
N LYS A 640 -23.35 30.87 9.85
CA LYS A 640 -22.62 31.72 10.82
C LYS A 640 -21.27 32.25 10.30
N ILE A 641 -21.21 32.58 9.01
CA ILE A 641 -20.05 33.18 8.35
C ILE A 641 -20.49 34.33 7.45
N THR A 642 -19.53 35.17 7.05
CA THR A 642 -19.76 36.26 6.09
C THR A 642 -18.87 36.12 4.87
N VAL A 643 -19.26 36.75 3.76
CA VAL A 643 -18.50 36.78 2.50
C VAL A 643 -17.93 38.17 2.30
N TRP A 644 -16.69 38.27 1.80
CA TRP A 644 -16.01 39.53 1.50
C TRP A 644 -15.34 39.47 0.14
N GLN A 645 -15.34 40.58 -0.61
CA GLN A 645 -14.70 40.63 -1.93
C GLN A 645 -13.17 40.72 -1.79
N VAL A 646 -12.44 39.87 -2.51
CA VAL A 646 -10.96 39.94 -2.53
C VAL A 646 -10.54 41.14 -3.40
N PRO A 647 -9.77 42.11 -2.87
CA PRO A 647 -9.35 43.27 -3.64
C PRO A 647 -8.63 42.88 -4.94
N GLY A 648 -9.05 43.47 -6.06
CA GLY A 648 -8.45 43.22 -7.37
C GLY A 648 -8.74 41.83 -7.97
N SER A 649 -9.63 41.04 -7.38
CA SER A 649 -9.96 39.69 -7.83
C SER A 649 -11.47 39.50 -8.02
N PRO A 650 -11.91 38.70 -9.00
CA PRO A 650 -13.31 38.30 -9.15
C PRO A 650 -13.74 37.25 -8.09
N VAL A 651 -12.79 36.68 -7.36
CA VAL A 651 -12.99 35.70 -6.30
C VAL A 651 -13.40 36.42 -5.00
N HIS A 652 -14.26 35.80 -4.19
CA HIS A 652 -14.54 36.30 -2.83
C HIS A 652 -13.98 35.34 -1.78
N GLY A 653 -13.75 35.86 -0.58
CA GLY A 653 -13.36 35.09 0.59
C GLY A 653 -14.52 34.93 1.57
N PHE A 654 -14.34 33.99 2.49
CA PHE A 654 -15.23 33.68 3.59
C PHE A 654 -14.56 34.06 4.91
N THR A 655 -15.33 34.67 5.81
CA THR A 655 -14.91 35.02 7.16
C THR A 655 -15.64 34.13 8.16
N PHE A 656 -14.87 33.35 8.90
CA PHE A 656 -15.30 32.49 10.00
C PHE A 656 -15.07 33.24 11.32
N HIS A 657 -16.17 33.67 11.94
CA HIS A 657 -16.11 34.53 13.12
C HIS A 657 -15.57 33.78 14.35
N ALA A 658 -14.89 34.53 15.22
CA ALA A 658 -14.43 34.03 16.51
C ALA A 658 -15.61 33.50 17.35
N ASP A 659 -15.29 32.55 18.23
CA ASP A 659 -16.18 31.91 19.20
C ASP A 659 -17.47 31.32 18.64
N THR A 660 -17.50 31.06 17.34
CA THR A 660 -18.67 30.54 16.65
C THR A 660 -18.63 29.02 16.60
N ASP A 661 -19.72 28.39 17.06
CA ASP A 661 -19.86 26.94 17.02
C ASP A 661 -20.30 26.45 15.63
N PHE A 662 -19.48 25.57 15.07
CA PHE A 662 -19.70 24.86 13.82
C PHE A 662 -19.91 25.74 12.55
N PRO A 663 -19.17 26.84 12.32
CA PRO A 663 -19.35 27.68 11.14
C PRO A 663 -18.98 26.96 9.83
N GLY A 664 -19.66 27.30 8.73
CA GLY A 664 -19.34 26.73 7.43
C GLY A 664 -20.05 27.33 6.23
N VAL A 665 -19.53 27.01 5.04
CA VAL A 665 -20.15 27.29 3.74
C VAL A 665 -20.52 25.97 3.07
N LEU A 666 -21.74 25.86 2.55
CA LEU A 666 -22.22 24.71 1.78
C LEU A 666 -22.47 25.11 0.33
N PHE A 667 -21.94 24.33 -0.61
CA PHE A 667 -22.20 24.45 -2.05
C PHE A 667 -23.11 23.32 -2.51
N GLN A 668 -24.23 23.65 -3.16
CA GLN A 668 -25.22 22.68 -3.62
C GLN A 668 -25.31 22.55 -5.15
N GLY A 669 -25.16 21.31 -5.62
CA GLY A 669 -25.33 20.93 -7.03
C GLY A 669 -26.78 20.73 -7.42
N THR A 670 -27.11 21.08 -8.66
CA THR A 670 -28.45 20.94 -9.25
C THR A 670 -28.62 19.63 -10.03
N ASN A 671 -27.51 19.12 -10.54
CA ASN A 671 -27.49 17.97 -11.44
C ASN A 671 -27.50 16.64 -10.68
N ASP A 672 -27.72 15.56 -11.42
CA ASP A 672 -27.34 14.25 -10.93
C ASP A 672 -25.81 14.19 -10.84
N THR A 673 -25.31 13.83 -9.66
CA THR A 673 -23.88 13.73 -9.39
C THR A 673 -23.40 12.27 -9.30
N SER A 674 -24.30 11.32 -9.59
CA SER A 674 -24.06 9.87 -9.53
C SER A 674 -22.94 9.37 -10.44
N LEU A 675 -22.50 10.15 -11.45
CA LEU A 675 -21.34 9.81 -12.29
C LEU A 675 -20.01 10.38 -11.75
N TYR A 676 -20.01 11.43 -10.94
CA TYR A 676 -18.76 12.05 -10.47
C TYR A 676 -18.17 11.26 -9.31
N ARG A 677 -16.91 10.86 -9.45
CA ARG A 677 -16.18 10.02 -8.48
C ARG A 677 -15.22 10.83 -7.62
N TRP A 678 -14.83 12.02 -8.06
CA TRP A 678 -13.82 12.85 -7.40
C TRP A 678 -14.31 14.28 -7.25
N VAL A 679 -13.85 14.96 -6.20
CA VAL A 679 -13.91 16.42 -6.05
C VAL A 679 -12.50 16.97 -6.14
N LYS A 680 -12.35 18.08 -6.87
CA LYS A 680 -11.18 18.94 -6.85
C LYS A 680 -11.56 20.28 -6.26
N VAL A 681 -10.78 20.75 -5.30
CA VAL A 681 -11.00 22.02 -4.62
C VAL A 681 -9.74 22.85 -4.70
N LYS A 682 -9.88 24.13 -5.04
CA LYS A 682 -8.80 25.12 -4.95
C LYS A 682 -9.10 26.09 -3.82
N LEU A 683 -8.17 26.20 -2.89
CA LEU A 683 -8.30 26.96 -1.65
C LEU A 683 -7.10 27.87 -1.47
N GLU A 684 -7.29 29.02 -0.83
CA GLU A 684 -6.22 29.89 -0.38
C GLU A 684 -6.48 30.34 1.06
N ASN A 685 -5.42 30.36 1.86
CA ASN A 685 -5.42 31.00 3.17
C ASN A 685 -4.79 32.40 3.05
N PRO A 686 -5.59 33.48 3.06
CA PRO A 686 -5.07 34.85 2.92
C PRO A 686 -4.47 35.40 4.22
N MET A 687 -4.49 34.64 5.32
CA MET A 687 -4.04 35.11 6.63
C MET A 687 -2.55 34.87 6.85
N ASN A 688 -2.00 35.55 7.86
CA ASN A 688 -0.67 35.28 8.39
C ASN A 688 -0.65 34.14 9.44
N VAL A 689 -1.77 33.46 9.67
CA VAL A 689 -1.92 32.32 10.59
C VAL A 689 -2.50 31.10 9.87
N PRO A 690 -2.24 29.87 10.33
CA PRO A 690 -2.78 28.65 9.70
C PRO A 690 -4.32 28.57 9.77
N VAL A 691 -4.91 27.98 8.72
CA VAL A 691 -6.34 27.73 8.60
C VAL A 691 -6.57 26.22 8.45
N ASN A 692 -7.48 25.68 9.27
CA ASN A 692 -7.87 24.27 9.24
C ASN A 692 -9.37 24.17 8.97
N VAL A 693 -9.73 23.47 7.90
CA VAL A 693 -11.12 23.30 7.45
C VAL A 693 -11.39 21.83 7.16
N ILE A 694 -12.58 21.34 7.46
CA ILE A 694 -13.02 19.99 7.09
C ILE A 694 -13.97 20.12 5.91
N MET A 695 -13.70 19.34 4.87
CA MET A 695 -14.63 19.16 3.76
C MET A 695 -15.62 18.04 4.12
N LYS A 696 -16.92 18.33 4.10
CA LYS A 696 -17.98 17.34 4.35
C LYS A 696 -18.87 17.18 3.12
N TYR A 697 -19.38 15.97 2.93
CA TYR A 697 -20.27 15.62 1.83
C TYR A 697 -21.67 15.36 2.35
N HIS A 698 -22.67 15.84 1.61
CA HIS A 698 -24.08 15.61 1.94
C HIS A 698 -24.82 15.11 0.70
N ALA A 699 -25.65 14.08 0.88
CA ALA A 699 -26.50 13.49 -0.15
C ALA A 699 -27.94 13.99 -0.01
N ARG A 700 -28.75 13.82 -1.07
CA ARG A 700 -30.16 14.25 -1.08
C ARG A 700 -31.02 13.50 -0.07
N ASN A 701 -30.68 12.25 0.21
CA ASN A 701 -31.34 11.43 1.23
C ASN A 701 -30.96 11.78 2.67
N GLY A 702 -30.19 12.86 2.90
CA GLY A 702 -29.77 13.31 4.22
C GLY A 702 -28.54 12.61 4.80
N LYS A 703 -27.97 11.61 4.10
CA LYS A 703 -26.69 11.00 4.52
C LYS A 703 -25.58 12.03 4.43
N THR A 704 -24.72 12.05 5.45
CA THR A 704 -23.54 12.91 5.51
C THR A 704 -22.30 12.05 5.69
N GLN A 705 -21.18 12.51 5.15
CA GLN A 705 -19.88 11.86 5.31
C GLN A 705 -18.81 12.95 5.49
N ASP A 706 -17.97 12.78 6.52
CA ASP A 706 -16.77 13.60 6.63
C ASP A 706 -15.81 13.19 5.51
N GLY A 707 -15.40 14.17 4.72
CA GLY A 707 -14.39 14.01 3.68
C GLY A 707 -13.00 14.29 4.24
N GLN A 708 -12.21 15.06 3.51
CA GLN A 708 -10.83 15.35 3.86
C GLN A 708 -10.70 16.52 4.86
N GLY A 709 -9.85 16.35 5.88
CA GLY A 709 -9.35 17.45 6.70
C GLY A 709 -8.24 18.21 5.96
N ILE A 710 -8.35 19.55 5.93
CA ILE A 710 -7.53 20.42 5.09
C ILE A 710 -6.85 21.47 5.97
N SER A 711 -5.51 21.43 5.97
CA SER A 711 -4.66 22.45 6.60
C SER A 711 -3.98 23.30 5.53
N LEU A 712 -4.05 24.63 5.70
CA LEU A 712 -3.48 25.65 4.84
C LEU A 712 -2.54 26.56 5.64
N ARG A 713 -1.31 26.74 5.17
CA ARG A 713 -0.32 27.66 5.73
C ARG A 713 -0.69 29.12 5.47
N PRO A 714 -0.11 30.07 6.21
CA PRO A 714 -0.21 31.48 5.87
C PRO A 714 0.12 31.76 4.39
N GLY A 715 -0.78 32.43 3.67
CA GLY A 715 -0.64 32.71 2.25
C GLY A 715 -0.69 31.50 1.31
N GLU A 716 -0.93 30.28 1.81
CA GLU A 716 -0.88 29.08 0.96
C GLU A 716 -2.12 28.96 0.10
N ARG A 717 -1.87 28.78 -1.19
CA ARG A 717 -2.83 28.30 -2.18
C ARG A 717 -2.62 26.80 -2.39
N LYS A 718 -3.66 26.00 -2.26
CA LYS A 718 -3.61 24.53 -2.33
C LYS A 718 -4.73 23.99 -3.21
N THR A 719 -4.39 23.01 -4.05
CA THR A 719 -5.35 22.19 -4.78
C THR A 719 -5.46 20.83 -4.10
N ILE A 720 -6.67 20.37 -3.87
CA ILE A 720 -6.96 19.09 -3.21
C ILE A 720 -7.86 18.29 -4.10
N VAL A 721 -7.54 17.01 -4.26
CA VAL A 721 -8.35 16.03 -4.99
C VAL A 721 -8.71 14.93 -4.02
N TYR A 722 -9.98 14.58 -3.92
CA TYR A 722 -10.46 13.54 -3.00
C TYR A 722 -11.64 12.78 -3.59
N PRO A 723 -11.83 11.49 -3.26
CA PRO A 723 -13.02 10.76 -3.68
C PRO A 723 -14.30 11.42 -3.18
N LEU A 724 -15.35 11.31 -3.98
CA LEU A 724 -16.69 11.82 -3.69
C LEU A 724 -17.68 10.66 -3.61
N ASN A 725 -18.06 10.07 -4.75
CA ASN A 725 -19.03 8.97 -4.82
C ASN A 725 -18.35 7.67 -5.20
N ALA A 726 -18.71 6.58 -4.52
CA ALA A 726 -18.41 5.24 -4.99
C ALA A 726 -19.24 4.92 -6.25
N GLU A 727 -18.78 3.94 -7.02
CA GLU A 727 -19.51 3.44 -8.18
C GLU A 727 -20.87 2.84 -7.80
N GLY A 728 -21.86 2.97 -8.68
CA GLY A 728 -23.20 2.37 -8.49
C GLY A 728 -24.16 3.16 -7.60
N ARG A 729 -23.77 4.31 -7.03
CA ARG A 729 -24.71 5.17 -6.28
C ARG A 729 -25.80 5.73 -7.20
N THR A 730 -27.04 5.72 -6.72
CA THR A 730 -28.15 6.40 -7.38
C THR A 730 -28.07 7.91 -7.22
N ARG A 731 -28.90 8.66 -7.96
CA ARG A 731 -29.01 10.13 -7.88
C ARG A 731 -29.25 10.65 -6.45
N ASP A 732 -30.01 9.92 -5.64
CA ASP A 732 -30.38 10.36 -4.29
C ASP A 732 -29.36 9.95 -3.22
N GLU A 733 -28.56 8.92 -3.49
CA GLU A 733 -27.46 8.45 -2.64
C GLU A 733 -26.14 9.17 -2.93
N ALA A 734 -25.98 9.70 -4.14
CA ALA A 734 -24.81 10.47 -4.53
C ALA A 734 -24.73 11.77 -3.70
N PHE A 735 -23.52 12.07 -3.23
CA PHE A 735 -23.23 13.35 -2.61
C PHE A 735 -23.27 14.44 -3.67
N ASN A 736 -24.19 15.37 -3.47
CA ASN A 736 -24.43 16.50 -4.38
C ASN A 736 -24.21 17.85 -3.69
N MET A 737 -23.76 17.85 -2.44
CA MET A 737 -23.46 19.05 -1.68
C MET A 737 -22.13 18.90 -0.96
N ILE A 738 -21.31 19.96 -0.98
CA ILE A 738 -19.99 19.98 -0.37
C ILE A 738 -19.92 21.16 0.61
N GLN A 739 -19.61 20.85 1.87
CA GLN A 739 -19.48 21.83 2.94
C GLN A 739 -18.03 22.01 3.33
N PHE A 740 -17.61 23.25 3.52
CA PHE A 740 -16.36 23.61 4.19
C PHE A 740 -16.69 24.14 5.56
N TRP A 741 -16.21 23.43 6.58
CA TRP A 741 -16.63 23.60 7.96
C TRP A 741 -15.42 23.73 8.89
N MET A 742 -15.51 24.56 9.93
CA MET A 742 -14.44 24.74 10.92
C MET A 742 -14.91 24.45 12.35
N TRP A 743 -14.02 23.86 13.16
CA TRP A 743 -14.17 23.84 14.62
C TRP A 743 -14.13 25.26 15.18
N LYS A 744 -14.79 25.49 16.32
CA LYS A 744 -14.74 26.77 17.04
C LYS A 744 -13.29 27.24 17.24
N LYS A 745 -13.03 28.50 16.91
CA LYS A 745 -11.76 29.19 17.15
C LYS A 745 -12.02 30.41 18.01
N ASN A 746 -11.09 30.73 18.90
CA ASN A 746 -11.10 31.93 19.73
C ASN A 746 -10.82 33.22 18.94
N GLU A 747 -10.46 33.09 17.67
CA GLU A 747 -10.10 34.19 16.78
C GLU A 747 -10.71 33.96 15.39
N GLU A 748 -10.91 35.05 14.66
CA GLU A 748 -11.40 35.03 13.29
C GLU A 748 -10.46 34.23 12.37
N ARG A 749 -11.03 33.50 11.41
CA ARG A 749 -10.30 32.86 10.32
C ARG A 749 -10.89 33.26 8.97
N LYS A 750 -10.04 33.41 7.95
CA LYS A 750 -10.44 33.70 6.58
C LYS A 750 -10.02 32.58 5.65
N LEU A 751 -10.86 32.26 4.70
CA LEU A 751 -10.60 31.23 3.70
C LEU A 751 -11.10 31.73 2.35
N ILE A 752 -10.28 31.60 1.33
CA ILE A 752 -10.70 31.81 -0.06
C ILE A 752 -10.93 30.43 -0.67
N ILE A 753 -12.10 30.23 -1.27
CA ILE A 753 -12.43 29.04 -2.05
C ILE A 753 -12.56 29.50 -3.50
N GLU A 754 -11.65 29.08 -4.37
CA GLU A 754 -11.58 29.57 -5.74
C GLU A 754 -12.50 28.77 -6.67
N SER A 755 -12.49 27.44 -6.53
CA SER A 755 -13.36 26.54 -7.26
C SER A 755 -13.64 25.25 -6.49
N VAL A 756 -14.81 24.68 -6.74
CA VAL A 756 -15.19 23.32 -6.34
C VAL A 756 -15.71 22.62 -7.59
N GLU A 757 -14.99 21.60 -8.04
CA GLU A 757 -15.24 20.90 -9.30
C GLU A 757 -15.40 19.41 -9.01
N LEU A 758 -16.38 18.76 -9.64
CA LEU A 758 -16.58 17.32 -9.57
C LEU A 758 -16.08 16.69 -10.86
N TYR A 759 -15.41 15.56 -10.77
CA TYR A 759 -14.83 14.84 -11.89
C TYR A 759 -15.32 13.40 -11.93
N SER A 760 -15.64 12.90 -13.12
CA SER A 760 -15.99 11.49 -13.34
C SER A 760 -14.84 10.53 -13.07
N GLU A 761 -13.60 10.98 -13.26
CA GLU A 761 -12.36 10.25 -12.98
C GLU A 761 -11.34 11.14 -12.25
N HIS A 762 -10.23 10.58 -11.76
CA HIS A 762 -9.25 11.33 -10.97
C HIS A 762 -8.65 12.49 -11.82
N PRO A 763 -8.75 13.76 -11.42
CA PRO A 763 -8.28 14.90 -12.22
C PRO A 763 -6.76 14.98 -12.43
N GLY A 764 -5.96 14.19 -11.73
CA GLY A 764 -4.50 14.04 -11.94
C GLY A 764 -4.09 12.85 -12.82
N SER A 765 -5.05 12.04 -13.27
CA SER A 765 -4.80 10.93 -14.21
C SER A 765 -4.77 11.43 -15.67
N GLU A 766 -4.15 12.58 -15.87
CA GLU A 766 -4.39 13.51 -16.97
C GLU A 766 -3.11 14.19 -17.47
#